data_AF-A0A7V8CY44-F1
#
_entry.id   AF-A0A7V8CY44-F1
#
_cell.length_a   1.000
_cell.length_b   1.000
_cell.length_c   1.000
_cell.angle_alpha   90.00
_cell.angle_beta   90.00
_cell.angle_gamma   90.00
#
_symmetry.space_group_name_H-M   'P 1'
#
loop_
_entity.id
_entity.type
_entity.pdbx_description
1 polymer ?
#
loop_
_entity_poly.entity_id
_entity_poly.type
_entity_poly.pdbx_seq_one_letter_code
_entity_poly.pdbx_strand_id
1 'polypeptide(L)'
;MPPFINRRLSITEWLSYVAAYDFGRIAPTRVVLHHTYIPTIEQWRGLATMQGMQRFYGAKGWRSGPHIYVAPDGIWLATPMKDIGIHAGTGNSGTAGGKLWYSIGCEMVGYYDKVRPSGAVWEGTKAVLGGLSKRLGIAPRQLISFHRDYTNQKSCPGWAVTKDWVWPEIEAWLGNQAAPPQPPPPVQVGTPTPENEALLDLLMNESFQRRGDGYNPDLAFNQYAVQHSLGFPTAKAATLADGGKTYAYQAFARDTLYCEVPRWGEVGRLSDLLGGSIPPSGLGRALLDATYRASGAIFHPDWAFHQYAVAAKLGPPLAESTKLKVGGVEYAYQVYALDTLYNKIPDWQAIHRVSELASASDAASAQLRDALLSATYQKAAGVAYHPDWAFHQIARKLNLGAPLSDSYRVTSGASQYAIQVYATDTLYNIIPKWQEVRRALPLASGGSGVVALSAGGAVPAAKPRAGMQASTLPEDSEIAVVLGRGAVFEQPGAPFHIVRYRVPFAAASGTRSGARARLLVLHSSTGSAEEDLRAMAAPDAQSMAHYYITAEGQIYQLADDDRATFHAGMATWQGRRQNINRISLGITVQRSTKGYTEAAKKALAWLVATLRERYNLAHVVRWGDLDADSRPDGADLSW
;
A
#
# COMPACT_ATOMS: atom_id res chain seq x y z
N MET A 1 5.68 26.24 -18.36
CA MET A 1 5.84 24.85 -18.87
C MET A 1 7.17 24.30 -18.40
N PRO A 2 7.27 23.00 -18.06
CA PRO A 2 8.53 22.39 -17.63
C PRO A 2 9.61 22.54 -18.73
N PRO A 3 10.87 22.88 -18.40
CA PRO A 3 11.90 23.19 -19.39
C PRO A 3 12.52 21.91 -19.96
N PHE A 4 11.87 21.28 -20.94
CA PHE A 4 12.44 20.11 -21.62
C PHE A 4 13.58 20.52 -22.56
N ILE A 5 14.67 19.75 -22.54
CA ILE A 5 15.82 19.93 -23.45
C ILE A 5 15.40 19.71 -24.91
N ASN A 6 14.45 18.79 -25.16
CA ASN A 6 13.89 18.50 -26.48
C ASN A 6 14.94 18.15 -27.55
N ARG A 7 16.02 17.48 -27.14
CA ARG A 7 17.09 17.02 -28.03
C ARG A 7 17.04 15.50 -28.17
N ARG A 8 17.04 15.03 -29.42
CA ARG A 8 17.18 13.60 -29.77
C ARG A 8 18.65 13.24 -29.93
N LEU A 9 19.03 12.07 -29.42
CA LEU A 9 20.35 11.46 -29.56
C LEU A 9 20.21 10.05 -30.14
N SER A 10 21.16 9.65 -30.97
CA SER A 10 21.43 8.23 -31.25
C SER A 10 22.03 7.52 -30.02
N ILE A 11 22.13 6.19 -30.05
CA ILE A 11 22.79 5.42 -28.97
C ILE A 11 24.23 5.88 -28.76
N THR A 12 25.00 6.07 -29.83
CA THR A 12 26.41 6.53 -29.73
C THR A 12 26.49 7.92 -29.11
N GLU A 13 25.68 8.87 -29.57
CA GLU A 13 25.65 10.23 -29.02
C GLU A 13 25.19 10.24 -27.56
N TRP A 14 24.23 9.39 -27.19
CA TRP A 14 23.80 9.21 -25.81
C TRP A 14 24.93 8.71 -24.92
N LEU A 15 25.68 7.69 -25.36
CA LEU A 15 26.79 7.14 -24.57
C LEU A 15 27.90 8.17 -24.36
N SER A 16 28.23 8.97 -25.38
CA SER A 16 29.15 10.10 -25.23
C SER A 16 28.58 11.17 -24.29
N TYR A 17 27.29 11.49 -24.44
CA TYR A 17 26.60 12.49 -23.62
C TYR A 17 26.60 12.12 -22.14
N VAL A 18 26.18 10.90 -21.78
CA VAL A 18 26.11 10.44 -20.39
C VAL A 18 27.51 10.28 -19.78
N ALA A 19 28.50 9.83 -20.55
CA ALA A 19 29.89 9.72 -20.10
C ALA A 19 30.45 11.09 -19.66
N ALA A 20 30.15 12.15 -20.41
CA ALA A 20 30.58 13.52 -20.13
C ALA A 20 29.61 14.31 -19.23
N TYR A 21 28.46 13.74 -18.85
CA TYR A 21 27.42 14.49 -18.14
C TYR A 21 27.87 14.86 -16.72
N ASP A 22 27.69 16.13 -16.37
CA ASP A 22 27.88 16.65 -15.02
C ASP A 22 26.53 16.63 -14.29
N PHE A 23 26.39 15.72 -13.32
CA PHE A 23 25.21 15.62 -12.46
C PHE A 23 25.19 16.68 -11.34
N GLY A 24 26.20 17.55 -11.27
CA GLY A 24 26.36 18.53 -10.23
C GLY A 24 26.78 17.90 -8.90
N ARG A 25 26.43 18.58 -7.80
CA ARG A 25 26.87 18.21 -6.44
C ARG A 25 26.28 16.89 -5.93
N ILE A 26 25.12 16.49 -6.44
CA ILE A 26 24.40 15.28 -6.02
C ILE A 26 24.08 14.47 -7.28
N ALA A 27 24.74 13.34 -7.42
CA ALA A 27 24.45 12.40 -8.50
C ALA A 27 23.15 11.61 -8.20
N PRO A 28 22.36 11.25 -9.23
CA PRO A 28 21.25 10.35 -9.04
C PRO A 28 21.77 8.98 -8.61
N THR A 29 20.98 8.30 -7.78
CA THR A 29 21.35 6.97 -7.26
C THR A 29 20.45 5.86 -7.78
N ARG A 30 19.44 6.22 -8.57
CA ARG A 30 18.38 5.34 -9.05
C ARG A 30 17.96 5.75 -10.46
N VAL A 31 17.47 4.79 -11.22
CA VAL A 31 16.75 5.00 -12.46
C VAL A 31 15.42 4.31 -12.33
N VAL A 32 14.32 5.04 -12.50
CA VAL A 32 12.97 4.47 -12.50
C VAL A 32 12.58 4.24 -13.96
N LEU A 33 12.41 2.98 -14.34
CA LEU A 33 11.94 2.61 -15.65
C LEU A 33 10.42 2.75 -15.75
N HIS A 34 9.98 3.36 -16.84
CA HIS A 34 8.59 3.60 -17.18
C HIS A 34 8.26 3.13 -18.59
N HIS A 35 6.97 3.02 -18.86
CA HIS A 35 6.45 3.11 -20.21
C HIS A 35 5.59 4.36 -20.32
N THR A 36 5.41 4.87 -21.53
CA THR A 36 4.54 6.02 -21.73
C THR A 36 3.07 5.66 -21.58
N TYR A 37 2.67 4.43 -21.93
CA TYR A 37 1.29 3.99 -22.20
C TYR A 37 0.66 4.78 -23.36
N ILE A 38 0.65 6.11 -23.25
CA ILE A 38 0.35 7.08 -24.30
C ILE A 38 1.45 8.15 -24.24
N PRO A 39 2.14 8.45 -25.37
CA PRO A 39 1.92 7.94 -26.73
C PRO A 39 2.39 6.49 -26.91
N THR A 40 1.74 5.75 -27.81
CA THR A 40 2.28 4.47 -28.33
C THR A 40 3.39 4.70 -29.36
N ILE A 41 4.06 3.63 -29.79
CA ILE A 41 5.06 3.65 -30.87
C ILE A 41 4.47 4.27 -32.14
N GLU A 42 3.24 3.88 -32.50
CA GLU A 42 2.53 4.33 -33.71
C GLU A 42 2.10 5.79 -33.63
N GLN A 43 1.94 6.33 -32.41
CA GLN A 43 1.57 7.72 -32.15
C GLN A 43 2.79 8.65 -32.05
N TRP A 44 4.00 8.10 -32.00
CA TRP A 44 5.22 8.89 -31.86
C TRP A 44 5.53 9.69 -33.12
N ARG A 45 5.74 10.99 -32.98
CA ARG A 45 6.05 11.96 -34.04
C ARG A 45 7.22 12.87 -33.64
N GLY A 46 8.23 12.29 -32.99
CA GLY A 46 9.48 12.97 -32.63
C GLY A 46 9.26 14.22 -31.77
N LEU A 47 9.85 15.34 -32.19
CA LEU A 47 9.82 16.60 -31.43
C LEU A 47 8.39 17.10 -31.14
N ALA A 48 7.45 16.91 -32.07
CA ALA A 48 6.06 17.33 -31.89
C ALA A 48 5.42 16.59 -30.70
N THR A 49 5.72 15.30 -30.55
CA THR A 49 5.27 14.50 -29.40
C THR A 49 5.93 14.95 -28.10
N MET A 50 7.24 15.21 -28.11
CA MET A 50 7.97 15.73 -26.94
C MET A 50 7.41 17.08 -26.45
N GLN A 51 7.12 18.00 -27.37
CA GLN A 51 6.45 19.26 -27.05
C GLN A 51 5.01 19.05 -26.54
N GLY A 52 4.30 18.05 -27.08
CA GLY A 52 3.00 17.62 -26.57
C GLY A 52 3.07 17.13 -25.12
N MET A 53 4.05 16.27 -24.81
CA MET A 53 4.31 15.80 -23.45
C MET A 53 4.67 16.97 -22.52
N GLN A 54 5.53 17.88 -22.97
CA GLN A 54 5.89 19.09 -22.23
C GLN A 54 4.66 19.95 -21.89
N ARG A 55 3.74 20.12 -22.85
CA ARG A 55 2.46 20.83 -22.63
C ARG A 55 1.57 20.08 -21.66
N PHE A 56 1.47 18.76 -21.78
CA PHE A 56 0.69 17.90 -20.88
C PHE A 56 1.16 18.02 -19.43
N TYR A 57 2.47 17.93 -19.16
CA TYR A 57 3.00 18.12 -17.80
C TYR A 57 2.84 19.57 -17.33
N GLY A 58 3.03 20.54 -18.22
CA GLY A 58 2.77 21.94 -17.91
C GLY A 58 1.31 22.22 -17.53
N ALA A 59 0.35 21.59 -18.21
CA ALA A 59 -1.07 21.69 -17.91
C ALA A 59 -1.44 21.05 -16.56
N LYS A 60 -0.64 20.10 -16.08
CA LYS A 60 -0.73 19.55 -14.71
C LYS A 60 -0.07 20.44 -13.65
N GLY A 61 0.47 21.60 -14.04
CA GLY A 61 1.23 22.47 -13.15
C GLY A 61 2.62 21.95 -12.78
N TRP A 62 3.09 20.89 -13.42
CA TRP A 62 4.37 20.27 -13.08
C TRP A 62 5.54 21.10 -13.62
N ARG A 63 6.55 21.27 -12.78
CA ARG A 63 7.74 22.09 -13.08
C ARG A 63 8.85 21.32 -13.79
N SER A 64 8.77 19.99 -13.77
CA SER A 64 9.60 19.06 -14.52
C SER A 64 8.76 17.86 -14.96
N GLY A 65 9.33 17.00 -15.80
CA GLY A 65 8.76 15.69 -16.14
C GLY A 65 9.82 14.59 -15.98
N PRO A 66 9.61 13.42 -16.58
CA PRO A 66 10.67 12.43 -16.75
C PRO A 66 11.90 13.02 -17.45
N HIS A 67 13.04 12.37 -17.31
CA HIS A 67 14.31 12.90 -17.81
C HIS A 67 14.59 12.44 -19.23
N ILE A 68 14.20 11.21 -19.56
CA ILE A 68 14.57 10.54 -20.80
C ILE A 68 13.35 9.85 -21.38
N TYR A 69 13.14 9.97 -22.69
CA TYR A 69 12.21 9.16 -23.46
C TYR A 69 12.97 8.35 -24.50
N VAL A 70 12.84 7.04 -24.45
CA VAL A 70 13.41 6.14 -25.45
C VAL A 70 12.33 5.81 -26.46
N ALA A 71 12.50 6.32 -27.67
CA ALA A 71 11.51 6.28 -28.74
C ALA A 71 12.01 5.49 -29.96
N PRO A 72 11.13 5.11 -30.90
CA PRO A 72 11.53 4.41 -32.11
C PRO A 72 12.56 5.14 -32.96
N ASP A 73 12.61 6.48 -32.87
CA ASP A 73 13.51 7.35 -33.64
C ASP A 73 14.77 7.77 -32.87
N GLY A 74 14.90 7.46 -31.58
CA GLY A 74 16.08 7.78 -30.78
C GLY A 74 15.80 8.03 -29.29
N ILE A 75 16.84 8.46 -28.56
CA ILE A 75 16.78 8.79 -27.13
C ILE A 75 16.59 10.30 -26.98
N TRP A 76 15.45 10.71 -26.44
CA TRP A 76 15.08 12.11 -26.26
C TRP A 76 15.34 12.59 -24.84
N LEU A 77 16.02 13.73 -24.73
CA LEU A 77 16.27 14.42 -23.47
C LEU A 77 15.11 15.35 -23.13
N ALA A 78 14.56 15.20 -21.93
CA ALA A 78 13.52 16.05 -21.36
C ALA A 78 14.09 16.85 -20.19
N THR A 79 13.77 16.50 -18.94
CA THR A 79 14.34 17.18 -17.76
C THR A 79 15.86 16.92 -17.68
N PRO A 80 16.70 17.94 -17.44
CA PRO A 80 18.13 17.74 -17.19
C PRO A 80 18.36 16.75 -16.04
N MET A 81 19.26 15.77 -16.23
CA MET A 81 19.49 14.70 -15.24
C MET A 81 20.18 15.16 -13.95
N LYS A 82 20.66 16.41 -13.88
CA LYS A 82 21.14 17.03 -12.64
C LYS A 82 20.01 17.58 -11.75
N ASP A 83 18.80 17.71 -12.31
CA ASP A 83 17.62 18.25 -11.64
C ASP A 83 16.66 17.11 -11.27
N ILE A 84 15.78 17.33 -10.28
CA ILE A 84 14.79 16.32 -9.88
C ILE A 84 13.59 16.35 -10.84
N GLY A 85 13.38 15.24 -11.55
CA GLY A 85 12.20 15.01 -12.38
C GLY A 85 10.94 14.62 -11.59
N ILE A 86 9.78 14.83 -12.21
CA ILE A 86 8.48 14.36 -11.70
C ILE A 86 8.00 13.22 -12.58
N HIS A 87 7.99 11.99 -12.06
CA HIS A 87 7.61 10.79 -12.82
C HIS A 87 7.06 9.62 -11.99
N ALA A 88 7.44 9.47 -10.71
CA ALA A 88 7.15 8.27 -9.89
C ALA A 88 6.73 8.56 -8.43
N GLY A 89 6.20 9.74 -8.10
CA GLY A 89 5.75 10.06 -6.73
C GLY A 89 6.89 9.97 -5.71
N THR A 90 6.77 9.07 -4.72
CA THR A 90 7.84 8.80 -3.73
C THR A 90 9.13 8.26 -4.37
N GLY A 91 9.05 7.77 -5.62
CA GLY A 91 10.22 7.36 -6.40
C GLY A 91 11.02 8.50 -7.03
N ASN A 92 10.51 9.74 -7.05
CA ASN A 92 11.23 10.88 -7.63
C ASN A 92 12.50 11.22 -6.82
N SER A 93 12.33 11.34 -5.50
CA SER A 93 13.37 11.72 -4.57
C SER A 93 12.95 11.43 -3.13
N GLY A 94 13.93 11.40 -2.24
CA GLY A 94 13.70 11.33 -0.80
C GLY A 94 15.00 11.56 -0.03
N THR A 95 14.95 11.35 1.28
CA THR A 95 16.12 11.47 2.14
C THR A 95 16.41 10.12 2.78
N ALA A 96 17.66 9.66 2.70
CA ALA A 96 18.12 8.43 3.35
C ALA A 96 19.40 8.73 4.11
N GLY A 97 19.40 8.49 5.43
CA GLY A 97 20.55 8.80 6.29
C GLY A 97 20.95 10.28 6.28
N GLY A 98 19.98 11.19 6.13
CA GLY A 98 20.21 12.63 6.06
C GLY A 98 20.72 13.14 4.70
N LYS A 99 20.92 12.25 3.71
CA LYS A 99 21.34 12.63 2.35
C LYS A 99 20.17 12.59 1.39
N LEU A 100 20.01 13.66 0.62
CA LEU A 100 19.06 13.73 -0.49
C LEU A 100 19.47 12.70 -1.54
N TRP A 101 18.51 11.90 -1.98
CA TRP A 101 18.62 11.06 -3.16
C TRP A 101 17.51 11.44 -4.13
N TYR A 102 17.79 11.30 -5.42
CA TYR A 102 16.78 11.35 -6.47
C TYR A 102 17.05 10.30 -7.53
N SER A 103 16.09 10.11 -8.42
CA SER A 103 16.14 9.13 -9.48
C SER A 103 15.95 9.76 -10.85
N ILE A 104 16.44 9.06 -11.88
CA ILE A 104 16.21 9.39 -13.28
C ILE A 104 15.01 8.61 -13.79
N GLY A 105 13.89 9.26 -14.06
CA GLY A 105 12.79 8.70 -14.84
C GLY A 105 13.16 8.46 -16.30
N CYS A 106 13.14 7.19 -16.73
CA CYS A 106 13.38 6.73 -18.10
C CYS A 106 12.10 6.12 -18.69
N GLU A 107 11.55 6.75 -19.72
CA GLU A 107 10.27 6.41 -20.35
C GLU A 107 10.47 5.63 -21.64
N MET A 108 10.05 4.37 -21.69
CA MET A 108 9.99 3.62 -22.95
C MET A 108 8.70 3.98 -23.69
N VAL A 109 8.81 4.53 -24.89
CA VAL A 109 7.63 4.86 -25.71
C VAL A 109 6.94 3.56 -26.10
N GLY A 110 5.69 3.38 -25.67
CA GLY A 110 4.88 2.20 -25.97
C GLY A 110 4.02 1.75 -24.79
N TYR A 111 3.31 0.64 -25.01
CA TYR A 111 2.49 0.00 -23.99
C TYR A 111 2.88 -1.46 -23.81
N TYR A 112 3.64 -1.72 -22.74
CA TYR A 112 4.32 -3.01 -22.53
C TYR A 112 3.65 -3.90 -21.48
N ASP A 113 2.33 -3.77 -21.28
CA ASP A 113 1.61 -4.70 -20.42
C ASP A 113 1.53 -6.11 -21.00
N LYS A 114 1.41 -6.21 -22.32
CA LYS A 114 1.17 -7.50 -23.00
C LYS A 114 2.37 -8.02 -23.77
N VAL A 115 3.22 -7.12 -24.27
CA VAL A 115 4.35 -7.45 -25.12
C VAL A 115 5.59 -6.74 -24.57
N ARG A 116 6.74 -7.41 -24.60
CA ARG A 116 8.00 -6.79 -24.19
C ARG A 116 8.42 -5.71 -25.21
N PRO A 117 9.11 -4.65 -24.78
CA PRO A 117 9.77 -3.75 -25.72
C PRO A 117 10.77 -4.55 -26.55
N SER A 118 10.87 -4.17 -27.82
CA SER A 118 11.78 -4.80 -28.80
C SER A 118 12.31 -3.74 -29.77
N GLY A 119 13.22 -4.15 -30.65
CA GLY A 119 13.80 -3.27 -31.66
C GLY A 119 14.45 -2.02 -31.07
N ALA A 120 14.33 -0.90 -31.78
CA ALA A 120 15.02 0.35 -31.44
C ALA A 120 14.70 0.88 -30.03
N VAL A 121 13.46 0.71 -29.54
CA VAL A 121 13.09 1.16 -28.19
C VAL A 121 13.82 0.33 -27.12
N TRP A 122 13.90 -0.99 -27.29
CA TRP A 122 14.61 -1.82 -26.32
C TRP A 122 16.12 -1.62 -26.37
N GLU A 123 16.71 -1.59 -27.57
CA GLU A 123 18.16 -1.33 -27.72
C GLU A 123 18.56 0.03 -27.15
N GLY A 124 17.75 1.07 -27.40
CA GLY A 124 17.95 2.39 -26.80
C GLY A 124 17.83 2.36 -25.27
N THR A 125 16.90 1.56 -24.73
CA THR A 125 16.69 1.45 -23.28
C THR A 125 17.87 0.75 -22.63
N LYS A 126 18.40 -0.31 -23.25
CA LYS A 126 19.63 -0.96 -22.79
C LYS A 126 20.80 0.01 -22.73
N ALA A 127 20.96 0.85 -23.76
CA ALA A 127 21.99 1.89 -23.78
C ALA A 127 21.79 2.96 -22.69
N VAL A 128 20.55 3.35 -22.38
CA VAL A 128 20.24 4.30 -21.29
C VAL A 128 20.57 3.70 -19.92
N LEU A 129 20.01 2.53 -19.62
CA LEU A 129 20.17 1.89 -18.31
C LEU A 129 21.62 1.45 -18.08
N GLY A 130 22.25 0.82 -19.07
CA GLY A 130 23.66 0.41 -19.00
C GLY A 130 24.60 1.61 -18.98
N GLY A 131 24.37 2.63 -19.82
CA GLY A 131 25.17 3.86 -19.83
C GLY A 131 25.16 4.59 -18.49
N LEU A 132 23.98 4.71 -17.85
CA LEU A 132 23.85 5.29 -16.51
C LEU A 132 24.49 4.42 -15.44
N SER A 133 24.33 3.10 -15.50
CA SER A 133 25.00 2.15 -14.59
C SER A 133 26.52 2.32 -14.62
N LYS A 134 27.11 2.35 -15.83
CA LYS A 134 28.54 2.57 -16.02
C LYS A 134 28.98 3.95 -15.52
N ARG A 135 28.22 5.01 -15.84
CA ARG A 135 28.57 6.39 -15.49
C ARG A 135 28.51 6.66 -13.98
N LEU A 136 27.53 6.09 -13.30
CA LEU A 136 27.29 6.28 -11.87
C LEU A 136 28.07 5.28 -11.01
N GLY A 137 28.61 4.21 -11.60
CA GLY A 137 29.30 3.14 -10.89
C GLY A 137 28.36 2.32 -10.00
N ILE A 138 27.07 2.24 -10.36
CA ILE A 138 26.04 1.52 -9.59
C ILE A 138 25.56 0.33 -10.43
N ALA A 139 25.59 -0.87 -9.86
CA ALA A 139 25.19 -2.09 -10.55
C ALA A 139 23.72 -2.04 -11.00
N PRO A 140 23.33 -2.65 -12.14
CA PRO A 140 21.96 -2.60 -12.66
C PRO A 140 20.88 -2.95 -11.64
N ARG A 141 21.10 -3.99 -10.83
CA ARG A 141 20.16 -4.45 -9.78
C ARG A 141 19.97 -3.46 -8.63
N GLN A 142 20.95 -2.59 -8.40
CA GLN A 142 20.89 -1.54 -7.37
C GLN A 142 20.36 -0.23 -7.94
N LEU A 143 20.65 0.04 -9.23
CA LEU A 143 20.29 1.26 -9.90
C LEU A 143 18.83 1.26 -10.40
N ILE A 144 18.37 0.15 -10.97
CA ILE A 144 17.14 0.12 -11.78
C ILE A 144 15.96 -0.35 -10.92
N SER A 145 14.98 0.52 -10.77
CA SER A 145 13.66 0.22 -10.20
C SER A 145 12.56 0.51 -11.21
N PHE A 146 11.34 0.04 -10.94
CA PHE A 146 10.16 0.24 -11.78
C PHE A 146 9.21 1.25 -11.13
N HIS A 147 8.42 1.97 -11.92
CA HIS A 147 7.42 2.89 -11.36
C HIS A 147 6.50 2.19 -10.35
N ARG A 148 6.04 0.97 -10.67
CA ARG A 148 5.22 0.14 -9.77
C ARG A 148 5.86 -0.17 -8.41
N ASP A 149 7.18 -0.03 -8.26
CA ASP A 149 7.84 -0.23 -6.96
C ASP A 149 7.51 0.89 -5.96
N TYR A 150 7.01 2.03 -6.46
CA TYR A 150 6.70 3.23 -5.68
C TYR A 150 5.19 3.51 -5.61
N THR A 151 4.36 2.67 -6.24
CA THR A 151 2.91 2.78 -6.23
C THR A 151 2.26 1.44 -6.56
N ASN A 152 1.24 1.05 -5.79
CA ASN A 152 0.45 -0.16 -6.05
C ASN A 152 -0.66 0.02 -7.10
N GLN A 153 -0.73 1.19 -7.74
CA GLN A 153 -1.85 1.57 -8.62
C GLN A 153 -1.52 1.53 -10.11
N LYS A 154 -0.28 1.18 -10.49
CA LYS A 154 0.18 1.34 -11.88
C LYS A 154 0.86 0.09 -12.41
N SER A 155 0.53 -0.27 -13.66
CA SER A 155 1.18 -1.33 -14.42
C SER A 155 2.52 -0.92 -15.06
N CYS A 156 3.03 0.27 -14.77
CA CYS A 156 4.24 0.84 -15.37
C CYS A 156 5.55 0.22 -14.78
N PRO A 157 6.55 -0.20 -15.60
CA PRO A 157 6.79 0.05 -17.03
C PRO A 157 6.13 -0.93 -18.02
N GLY A 158 5.13 -1.69 -17.62
CA GLY A 158 4.53 -2.75 -18.40
C GLY A 158 4.63 -4.11 -17.71
N TRP A 159 3.53 -4.85 -17.55
CA TRP A 159 3.55 -6.20 -16.98
C TRP A 159 4.45 -7.21 -17.71
N ALA A 160 4.67 -7.05 -19.02
CA ALA A 160 5.61 -7.90 -19.76
C ALA A 160 7.08 -7.58 -19.44
N VAL A 161 7.33 -6.41 -18.82
CA VAL A 161 8.64 -5.92 -18.38
C VAL A 161 8.85 -6.35 -16.93
N THR A 162 9.64 -7.41 -16.72
CA THR A 162 9.97 -7.95 -15.40
C THR A 162 11.42 -7.68 -15.02
N LYS A 163 11.71 -7.57 -13.73
CA LYS A 163 13.07 -7.34 -13.22
C LYS A 163 14.03 -8.49 -13.57
N ASP A 164 13.55 -9.73 -13.49
CA ASP A 164 14.30 -10.93 -13.87
C ASP A 164 14.59 -11.04 -15.38
N TRP A 165 13.94 -10.21 -16.20
CA TRP A 165 14.28 -10.05 -17.60
C TRP A 165 15.17 -8.83 -17.85
N VAL A 166 14.82 -7.67 -17.29
CA VAL A 166 15.56 -6.42 -17.50
C VAL A 166 16.98 -6.51 -16.96
N TRP A 167 17.19 -6.96 -15.72
CA TRP A 167 18.54 -6.92 -15.13
C TRP A 167 19.54 -7.79 -15.88
N PRO A 168 19.26 -9.07 -16.21
CA PRO A 168 20.19 -9.88 -17.00
C PRO A 168 20.47 -9.31 -18.39
N GLU A 169 19.48 -8.69 -19.06
CA GLU A 169 19.67 -8.05 -20.36
C GLU A 169 20.63 -6.85 -20.27
N ILE A 170 20.52 -6.03 -19.20
CA ILE A 170 21.44 -4.90 -18.98
C ILE A 170 22.83 -5.39 -18.59
N GLU A 171 22.92 -6.40 -17.73
CA GLU A 171 24.18 -7.03 -17.32
C GLU A 171 24.92 -7.63 -18.53
N ALA A 172 24.20 -8.35 -19.41
CA ALA A 172 24.77 -8.90 -20.66
C ALA A 172 25.22 -7.79 -21.63
N TRP A 173 24.41 -6.74 -21.78
CA TRP A 173 24.75 -5.58 -22.59
C TRP A 173 26.02 -4.87 -22.08
N LEU A 174 26.18 -4.73 -20.76
CA LEU A 174 27.38 -4.16 -20.12
C LEU A 174 28.61 -5.06 -20.30
N GLY A 175 28.43 -6.38 -20.26
CA GLY A 175 29.50 -7.37 -20.45
C GLY A 175 29.90 -7.62 -21.90
N ASN A 176 29.23 -6.98 -22.88
CA ASN A 176 29.34 -7.30 -24.31
C ASN A 176 29.15 -8.81 -24.60
N GLN A 177 28.28 -9.46 -23.83
CA GLN A 177 27.95 -10.88 -23.96
C GLN A 177 26.62 -11.06 -24.71
N ALA A 178 26.46 -12.18 -25.41
CA ALA A 178 25.17 -12.55 -25.98
C ALA A 178 24.14 -12.71 -24.85
N ALA A 179 22.95 -12.14 -25.04
CA ALA A 179 21.88 -12.21 -24.05
C ALA A 179 21.56 -13.68 -23.71
N PRO A 180 21.29 -14.00 -22.42
CA PRO A 180 20.84 -15.33 -22.04
C PRO A 180 19.54 -15.71 -22.79
N PRO A 181 19.30 -17.01 -23.07
CA PRO A 181 18.13 -17.46 -23.82
C PRO A 181 16.84 -16.92 -23.19
N GLN A 182 15.98 -16.33 -24.03
CA GLN A 182 14.80 -15.62 -23.55
C GLN A 182 13.85 -16.59 -22.82
N PRO A 183 13.42 -16.28 -21.58
CA PRO A 183 12.35 -17.02 -20.95
C PRO A 183 11.06 -16.85 -21.76
N PRO A 184 10.22 -17.90 -21.88
CA PRO A 184 9.02 -17.88 -22.71
C PRO A 184 8.13 -16.68 -22.40
N PRO A 185 7.40 -16.14 -23.40
CA PRO A 185 6.49 -15.02 -23.17
C PRO A 185 5.47 -15.38 -22.07
N PRO A 186 5.19 -14.46 -21.13
CA PRO A 186 4.16 -14.71 -20.14
C PRO A 186 2.81 -14.97 -20.83
N VAL A 187 2.08 -15.98 -20.35
CA VAL A 187 0.70 -16.28 -20.75
C VAL A 187 -0.15 -15.02 -20.61
N GLN A 188 -0.95 -14.67 -21.63
CA GLN A 188 -1.75 -13.44 -21.67
C GLN A 188 -2.68 -13.32 -20.47
N VAL A 189 -2.34 -12.42 -19.55
CA VAL A 189 -3.23 -11.89 -18.50
C VAL A 189 -3.93 -10.67 -19.08
N GLY A 190 -5.26 -10.73 -19.20
CA GLY A 190 -6.08 -9.58 -19.57
C GLY A 190 -5.93 -8.43 -18.56
N THR A 191 -6.09 -7.20 -19.03
CA THR A 191 -6.08 -5.95 -18.24
C THR A 191 -7.07 -6.03 -17.07
N PRO A 192 -6.75 -5.48 -15.87
CA PRO A 192 -7.77 -5.11 -14.92
C PRO A 192 -8.71 -4.04 -15.48
N THR A 193 -9.97 -4.43 -15.66
CA THR A 193 -11.11 -3.54 -15.88
C THR A 193 -11.67 -3.08 -14.52
N PRO A 194 -12.59 -2.11 -14.44
CA PRO A 194 -13.37 -1.84 -13.22
C PRO A 194 -14.01 -3.10 -12.60
N GLU A 195 -14.23 -4.14 -13.40
CA GLU A 195 -14.69 -5.46 -12.97
C GLU A 195 -13.62 -6.24 -12.16
N ASN A 196 -12.33 -6.03 -12.44
CA ASN A 196 -11.23 -6.66 -11.69
C ASN A 196 -10.96 -5.95 -10.35
N GLU A 197 -11.18 -4.63 -10.25
CA GLU A 197 -11.16 -3.91 -8.98
C GLU A 197 -12.37 -4.31 -8.10
N ALA A 198 -13.57 -4.36 -8.69
CA ALA A 198 -14.76 -4.86 -8.01
C ALA A 198 -14.61 -6.32 -7.57
N LEU A 199 -13.97 -7.15 -8.40
CA LEU A 199 -13.63 -8.52 -8.03
C LEU A 199 -12.61 -8.55 -6.88
N LEU A 200 -11.59 -7.68 -6.87
CA LEU A 200 -10.63 -7.63 -5.78
C LEU A 200 -11.29 -7.22 -4.46
N ASP A 201 -12.12 -6.16 -4.47
CA ASP A 201 -12.87 -5.72 -3.29
C ASP A 201 -13.79 -6.82 -2.77
N LEU A 202 -14.51 -7.50 -3.69
CA LEU A 202 -15.33 -8.66 -3.37
C LEU A 202 -14.48 -9.76 -2.73
N LEU A 203 -13.40 -10.19 -3.37
CA LEU A 203 -12.54 -11.25 -2.86
C LEU A 203 -11.92 -10.89 -1.50
N MET A 204 -11.49 -9.65 -1.30
CA MET A 204 -10.96 -9.18 -0.02
C MET A 204 -12.03 -9.21 1.07
N ASN A 205 -13.23 -8.71 0.77
CA ASN A 205 -14.34 -8.76 1.72
C ASN A 205 -14.74 -10.20 2.05
N GLU A 206 -14.90 -11.05 1.04
CA GLU A 206 -15.16 -12.49 1.20
C GLU A 206 -14.07 -13.14 2.07
N SER A 207 -12.81 -12.80 1.85
CA SER A 207 -11.71 -13.38 2.63
C SER A 207 -11.75 -12.97 4.10
N PHE A 208 -11.96 -11.67 4.38
CA PHE A 208 -11.93 -11.14 5.74
C PHE A 208 -13.19 -11.44 6.55
N GLN A 209 -14.34 -11.70 5.91
CA GLN A 209 -15.60 -11.95 6.59
C GLN A 209 -15.82 -13.42 7.01
N ARG A 210 -14.97 -14.36 6.59
CA ARG A 210 -15.16 -15.79 6.92
C ARG A 210 -15.14 -16.06 8.42
N ARG A 211 -14.13 -15.51 9.10
CA ARG A 211 -14.02 -15.59 10.56
C ARG A 211 -13.84 -14.22 11.23
N GLY A 212 -13.82 -13.14 10.45
CA GLY A 212 -13.78 -11.76 10.93
C GLY A 212 -15.07 -10.99 10.62
N ASP A 213 -14.94 -9.67 10.45
CA ASP A 213 -16.07 -8.74 10.24
C ASP A 213 -16.03 -8.05 8.85
N GLY A 214 -15.32 -8.67 7.89
CA GLY A 214 -15.17 -8.15 6.54
C GLY A 214 -13.95 -7.24 6.36
N TYR A 215 -13.64 -6.93 5.10
CA TYR A 215 -12.48 -6.10 4.77
C TYR A 215 -12.90 -4.63 4.83
N ASN A 216 -12.20 -3.88 5.67
CA ASN A 216 -12.34 -2.44 5.76
C ASN A 216 -10.94 -1.82 5.72
N PRO A 217 -10.56 -1.13 4.62
CA PRO A 217 -9.24 -0.54 4.46
C PRO A 217 -8.99 0.65 5.38
N ASP A 218 -9.98 1.11 6.16
CA ASP A 218 -9.84 2.18 7.14
C ASP A 218 -9.56 1.65 8.57
N LEU A 219 -9.72 0.33 8.82
CA LEU A 219 -9.41 -0.26 10.12
C LEU A 219 -7.92 -0.58 10.24
N ALA A 220 -7.29 -0.12 11.33
CA ALA A 220 -5.86 -0.26 11.56
C ALA A 220 -5.38 -1.72 11.49
N PHE A 221 -6.14 -2.66 12.07
CA PHE A 221 -5.79 -4.09 12.00
C PHE A 221 -5.86 -4.65 10.57
N ASN A 222 -6.85 -4.25 9.77
CA ASN A 222 -6.95 -4.69 8.37
C ASN A 222 -5.84 -4.10 7.51
N GLN A 223 -5.52 -2.81 7.67
CA GLN A 223 -4.40 -2.16 6.97
C GLN A 223 -3.08 -2.86 7.31
N TYR A 224 -2.82 -3.04 8.61
CA TYR A 224 -1.59 -3.65 9.10
C TYR A 224 -1.47 -5.10 8.61
N ALA A 225 -2.56 -5.89 8.67
CA ALA A 225 -2.58 -7.26 8.21
C ALA A 225 -2.26 -7.39 6.71
N VAL A 226 -2.80 -6.50 5.87
CA VAL A 226 -2.48 -6.48 4.43
C VAL A 226 -1.03 -6.04 4.20
N GLN A 227 -0.59 -4.94 4.82
CA GLN A 227 0.77 -4.40 4.66
C GLN A 227 1.85 -5.41 5.07
N HIS A 228 1.60 -6.20 6.11
CA HIS A 228 2.55 -7.16 6.67
C HIS A 228 2.25 -8.61 6.27
N SER A 229 1.31 -8.83 5.34
CA SER A 229 0.94 -10.15 4.82
C SER A 229 0.57 -11.17 5.91
N LEU A 230 -0.20 -10.75 6.91
CA LEU A 230 -0.58 -11.59 8.07
C LEU A 230 -1.65 -12.65 7.74
N GLY A 231 -2.14 -12.69 6.50
CA GLY A 231 -3.27 -13.52 6.09
C GLY A 231 -4.60 -12.95 6.57
N PHE A 232 -5.63 -13.79 6.59
CA PHE A 232 -6.99 -13.39 6.93
C PHE A 232 -7.30 -13.59 8.41
N PRO A 233 -8.33 -12.90 8.94
CA PRO A 233 -8.79 -13.11 10.31
C PRO A 233 -9.17 -14.58 10.56
N THR A 234 -8.75 -15.10 11.72
CA THR A 234 -9.15 -16.43 12.21
C THR A 234 -10.21 -16.33 13.31
N ALA A 235 -10.44 -15.12 13.83
CA ALA A 235 -11.50 -14.77 14.77
C ALA A 235 -11.90 -13.29 14.61
N LYS A 236 -13.06 -12.94 15.15
CA LYS A 236 -13.55 -11.55 15.19
C LYS A 236 -12.69 -10.69 16.11
N ALA A 237 -12.70 -9.39 15.86
CA ALA A 237 -12.07 -8.44 16.77
C ALA A 237 -12.81 -8.46 18.12
N ALA A 238 -12.06 -8.33 19.21
CA ALA A 238 -12.60 -8.32 20.56
C ALA A 238 -11.77 -7.40 21.46
N THR A 239 -12.21 -7.20 22.69
CA THR A 239 -11.48 -6.45 23.71
C THR A 239 -11.06 -7.35 24.87
N LEU A 240 -9.99 -6.96 25.55
CA LEU A 240 -9.41 -7.63 26.71
C LEU A 240 -8.97 -6.56 27.71
N ALA A 241 -9.23 -6.78 29.00
CA ALA A 241 -8.67 -5.95 30.07
C ALA A 241 -7.44 -6.64 30.68
N ASP A 242 -6.33 -5.91 30.80
CA ASP A 242 -5.10 -6.37 31.46
C ASP A 242 -4.37 -5.19 32.10
N GLY A 243 -3.89 -5.35 33.34
CA GLY A 243 -3.13 -4.31 34.04
C GLY A 243 -3.86 -2.96 34.19
N GLY A 244 -5.19 -2.98 34.32
CA GLY A 244 -6.01 -1.76 34.43
C GLY A 244 -6.26 -1.02 33.11
N LYS A 245 -5.83 -1.58 31.98
CA LYS A 245 -6.00 -1.04 30.63
C LYS A 245 -6.90 -1.95 29.80
N THR A 246 -7.55 -1.37 28.80
CA THR A 246 -8.33 -2.13 27.81
C THR A 246 -7.56 -2.18 26.50
N TYR A 247 -7.47 -3.35 25.89
CA TYR A 247 -6.85 -3.58 24.60
C TYR A 247 -7.88 -4.14 23.64
N ALA A 248 -7.92 -3.61 22.42
CA ALA A 248 -8.56 -4.30 21.32
C ALA A 248 -7.57 -5.26 20.70
N TYR A 249 -8.05 -6.42 20.23
CA TYR A 249 -7.22 -7.40 19.55
C TYR A 249 -8.00 -8.14 18.47
N GLN A 250 -7.29 -8.65 17.48
CA GLN A 250 -7.85 -9.52 16.44
C GLN A 250 -6.81 -10.53 15.97
N ALA A 251 -7.23 -11.78 15.90
CA ALA A 251 -6.40 -12.90 15.47
C ALA A 251 -6.41 -13.00 13.94
N PHE A 252 -5.22 -12.99 13.33
CA PHE A 252 -4.98 -13.25 11.90
C PHE A 252 -4.13 -14.51 11.74
N ALA A 253 -4.09 -15.06 10.53
CA ALA A 253 -3.45 -16.34 10.26
C ALA A 253 -1.98 -16.43 10.70
N ARG A 254 -1.21 -15.34 10.65
CA ARG A 254 0.20 -15.33 11.08
C ARG A 254 0.42 -14.79 12.48
N ASP A 255 -0.48 -13.96 13.00
CA ASP A 255 -0.28 -13.27 14.27
C ASP A 255 -1.59 -12.69 14.82
N THR A 256 -1.59 -12.36 16.12
CA THR A 256 -2.65 -11.55 16.72
C THR A 256 -2.20 -10.11 16.81
N LEU A 257 -3.00 -9.21 16.23
CA LEU A 257 -2.82 -7.78 16.38
C LEU A 257 -3.51 -7.29 17.64
N TYR A 258 -2.93 -6.29 18.29
CA TYR A 258 -3.55 -5.62 19.42
C TYR A 258 -3.21 -4.13 19.43
N CYS A 259 -4.03 -3.33 20.09
CA CYS A 259 -3.73 -1.94 20.44
C CYS A 259 -4.41 -1.57 21.75
N GLU A 260 -3.80 -0.70 22.55
CA GLU A 260 -4.46 -0.15 23.73
C GLU A 260 -5.63 0.74 23.29
N VAL A 261 -6.77 0.70 23.97
CA VAL A 261 -7.92 1.57 23.67
C VAL A 261 -7.75 2.88 24.45
N PRO A 262 -7.86 4.06 23.80
CA PRO A 262 -8.28 4.32 22.40
C PRO A 262 -7.11 4.57 21.41
N ARG A 263 -5.91 4.06 21.67
CA ARG A 263 -4.69 4.25 20.88
C ARG A 263 -4.64 3.33 19.64
N TRP A 264 -5.67 3.43 18.77
CA TRP A 264 -5.88 2.54 17.61
C TRP A 264 -4.77 2.55 16.55
N GLY A 265 -3.94 3.60 16.51
CA GLY A 265 -2.80 3.70 15.60
C GLY A 265 -1.54 2.97 16.08
N GLU A 266 -1.48 2.59 17.37
CA GLU A 266 -0.36 1.87 17.96
C GLU A 266 -0.60 0.35 17.87
N VAL A 267 -0.61 -0.17 16.65
CA VAL A 267 -0.82 -1.60 16.39
C VAL A 267 0.44 -2.37 16.76
N GLY A 268 0.33 -3.20 17.80
CA GLY A 268 1.33 -4.19 18.20
C GLY A 268 0.98 -5.60 17.72
N ARG A 269 1.98 -6.49 17.75
CA ARG A 269 1.84 -7.91 17.45
C ARG A 269 2.07 -8.76 18.68
N LEU A 270 1.23 -9.77 18.90
CA LEU A 270 1.41 -10.71 19.99
C LEU A 270 2.77 -11.41 19.90
N SER A 271 3.22 -11.81 18.70
CA SER A 271 4.53 -12.47 18.57
C SER A 271 5.72 -11.61 19.03
N ASP A 272 5.62 -10.28 18.93
CA ASP A 272 6.64 -9.36 19.43
C ASP A 272 6.64 -9.30 20.97
N LEU A 273 5.47 -9.38 21.61
CA LEU A 273 5.36 -9.46 23.07
C LEU A 273 5.87 -10.78 23.64
N LEU A 274 5.66 -11.89 22.91
CA LEU A 274 6.10 -13.22 23.36
C LEU A 274 7.62 -13.40 23.21
N GLY A 275 8.24 -12.75 22.23
CA GLY A 275 9.68 -12.87 21.97
C GLY A 275 10.13 -14.32 21.68
N GLY A 276 9.22 -15.18 21.22
CA GLY A 276 9.46 -16.61 21.00
C GLY A 276 9.35 -17.50 22.23
N SER A 277 8.92 -16.97 23.37
CA SER A 277 8.70 -17.72 24.62
C SER A 277 7.30 -17.46 25.18
N ILE A 278 6.78 -18.36 26.01
CA ILE A 278 5.47 -18.19 26.65
C ILE A 278 5.69 -17.54 28.01
N PRO A 279 5.32 -16.27 28.22
CA PRO A 279 5.46 -15.63 29.51
C PRO A 279 4.48 -16.24 30.54
N PRO A 280 4.84 -16.29 31.83
CA PRO A 280 3.96 -16.82 32.87
C PRO A 280 2.76 -15.92 33.17
N SER A 281 2.86 -14.61 32.89
CA SER A 281 1.81 -13.61 33.13
C SER A 281 2.01 -12.36 32.27
N GLY A 282 1.10 -11.37 32.40
CA GLY A 282 1.13 -10.09 31.70
C GLY A 282 0.42 -10.10 30.33
N LEU A 283 0.45 -8.96 29.66
CA LEU A 283 -0.31 -8.71 28.42
C LEU A 283 -0.08 -9.78 27.34
N GLY A 284 1.18 -10.18 27.12
CA GLY A 284 1.51 -11.23 26.14
C GLY A 284 0.83 -12.57 26.48
N ARG A 285 0.81 -12.94 27.76
CA ARG A 285 0.11 -14.16 28.21
C ARG A 285 -1.41 -14.02 28.05
N ALA A 286 -1.96 -12.90 28.49
CA ALA A 286 -3.41 -12.65 28.45
C ALA A 286 -3.95 -12.61 27.00
N LEU A 287 -3.23 -11.98 26.08
CA LEU A 287 -3.57 -11.96 24.65
C LEU A 287 -3.43 -13.34 24.00
N LEU A 288 -2.47 -14.16 24.41
CA LEU A 288 -2.33 -15.54 23.91
C LEU A 288 -3.51 -16.41 24.35
N ASP A 289 -3.89 -16.36 25.62
CA ASP A 289 -5.06 -17.06 26.14
C ASP A 289 -6.36 -16.58 25.44
N ALA A 290 -6.49 -15.27 25.25
CA ALA A 290 -7.63 -14.67 24.55
C ALA A 290 -7.68 -15.07 23.06
N THR A 291 -6.53 -15.11 22.38
CA THR A 291 -6.41 -15.55 20.98
C THR A 291 -6.87 -16.99 20.79
N TYR A 292 -6.42 -17.90 21.66
CA TYR A 292 -6.84 -19.30 21.63
C TYR A 292 -8.36 -19.41 21.82
N ARG A 293 -8.90 -18.74 22.86
CA ARG A 293 -10.33 -18.76 23.16
C ARG A 293 -11.17 -18.22 22.00
N ALA A 294 -10.78 -17.08 21.44
CA ALA A 294 -11.47 -16.46 20.30
C ALA A 294 -11.47 -17.37 19.05
N SER A 295 -10.46 -18.23 18.92
CA SER A 295 -10.33 -19.16 17.81
C SER A 295 -10.86 -20.58 18.12
N GLY A 296 -11.54 -20.76 19.26
CA GLY A 296 -12.23 -21.99 19.63
C GLY A 296 -11.36 -23.05 20.31
N ALA A 297 -10.26 -22.65 20.96
CA ALA A 297 -9.40 -23.55 21.73
C ALA A 297 -9.01 -22.96 23.10
N ILE A 298 -8.53 -23.79 24.01
CA ILE A 298 -7.98 -23.38 25.30
C ILE A 298 -6.45 -23.47 25.23
N PHE A 299 -5.74 -22.44 25.67
CA PHE A 299 -4.28 -22.47 25.70
C PHE A 299 -3.75 -23.21 26.94
N HIS A 300 -3.09 -24.33 26.68
CA HIS A 300 -2.31 -25.11 27.65
C HIS A 300 -0.80 -24.85 27.47
N PRO A 301 -0.10 -24.19 28.42
CA PRO A 301 1.31 -23.84 28.27
C PRO A 301 2.27 -25.02 28.39
N ASP A 302 1.83 -26.12 29.00
CA ASP A 302 2.55 -27.37 29.22
C ASP A 302 2.37 -28.37 28.06
N TRP A 303 1.46 -28.09 27.12
CA TRP A 303 1.23 -28.95 25.97
C TRP A 303 2.25 -28.71 24.86
N ALA A 304 2.82 -29.81 24.36
CA ALA A 304 3.90 -29.80 23.39
C ALA A 304 3.50 -29.08 22.08
N PHE A 305 2.29 -29.33 21.55
CA PHE A 305 1.77 -28.62 20.37
C PHE A 305 1.70 -27.12 20.55
N HIS A 306 1.26 -26.65 21.71
CA HIS A 306 1.08 -25.23 21.98
C HIS A 306 2.43 -24.50 22.10
N GLN A 307 3.40 -25.13 22.78
CA GLN A 307 4.78 -24.63 22.84
C GLN A 307 5.40 -24.58 21.44
N TYR A 308 5.26 -25.65 20.66
CA TYR A 308 5.77 -25.70 19.29
C TYR A 308 5.12 -24.64 18.41
N ALA A 309 3.79 -24.48 18.48
CA ALA A 309 3.07 -23.51 17.66
C ALA A 309 3.50 -22.07 17.92
N VAL A 310 3.76 -21.70 19.17
CA VAL A 310 4.30 -20.38 19.54
C VAL A 310 5.73 -20.21 19.00
N ALA A 311 6.60 -21.20 19.23
CA ALA A 311 7.99 -21.14 18.78
C ALA A 311 8.13 -21.09 17.25
N ALA A 312 7.32 -21.89 16.54
CA ALA A 312 7.30 -21.99 15.09
C ALA A 312 6.39 -20.94 14.42
N LYS A 313 5.72 -20.09 15.20
CA LYS A 313 4.82 -19.02 14.73
C LYS A 313 3.75 -19.53 13.76
N LEU A 314 3.06 -20.61 14.12
CA LEU A 314 2.03 -21.25 13.27
C LEU A 314 0.68 -20.51 13.25
N GLY A 315 0.61 -19.37 13.96
CA GLY A 315 -0.60 -18.59 14.13
C GLY A 315 -1.57 -19.20 15.15
N PRO A 316 -2.78 -18.63 15.25
CA PRO A 316 -3.83 -19.12 16.14
C PRO A 316 -4.31 -20.54 15.78
N PRO A 317 -4.77 -21.36 16.74
CA PRO A 317 -5.46 -22.60 16.44
C PRO A 317 -6.81 -22.31 15.77
N LEU A 318 -7.38 -23.27 15.04
CA LEU A 318 -8.73 -23.17 14.47
C LEU A 318 -9.72 -24.15 15.11
N ALA A 319 -9.21 -25.08 15.92
CA ALA A 319 -9.96 -26.08 16.68
C ALA A 319 -9.10 -26.62 17.85
N GLU A 320 -9.78 -27.28 18.80
CA GLU A 320 -9.13 -28.05 19.86
C GLU A 320 -8.30 -29.24 19.34
N SER A 321 -7.29 -29.62 20.12
CA SER A 321 -6.52 -30.85 19.88
C SER A 321 -7.42 -32.07 20.01
N THR A 322 -7.22 -33.06 19.15
CA THR A 322 -8.03 -34.28 19.13
C THR A 322 -7.25 -35.44 18.52
N LYS A 323 -7.89 -36.62 18.44
CA LYS A 323 -7.24 -37.85 18.00
C LYS A 323 -7.85 -38.37 16.71
N LEU A 324 -7.04 -39.09 15.93
CA LEU A 324 -7.48 -39.86 14.77
C LEU A 324 -6.70 -41.17 14.69
N LYS A 325 -7.32 -42.20 14.10
CA LYS A 325 -6.70 -43.51 13.92
C LYS A 325 -6.52 -43.79 12.43
N VAL A 326 -5.29 -44.08 12.01
CA VAL A 326 -4.92 -44.37 10.62
C VAL A 326 -4.10 -45.65 10.58
N GLY A 327 -4.51 -46.62 9.76
CA GLY A 327 -3.78 -47.89 9.63
C GLY A 327 -3.57 -48.63 10.96
N GLY A 328 -4.48 -48.48 11.92
CA GLY A 328 -4.36 -49.08 13.25
C GLY A 328 -3.55 -48.27 14.27
N VAL A 329 -2.83 -47.23 13.84
CA VAL A 329 -2.02 -46.35 14.68
C VAL A 329 -2.84 -45.13 15.11
N GLU A 330 -2.75 -44.75 16.39
CA GLU A 330 -3.41 -43.56 16.92
C GLU A 330 -2.47 -42.34 16.86
N TYR A 331 -3.01 -41.21 16.41
CA TYR A 331 -2.32 -39.93 16.32
C TYR A 331 -3.13 -38.87 17.06
N ALA A 332 -2.45 -37.97 17.75
CA ALA A 332 -3.04 -36.69 18.14
C ALA A 332 -2.73 -35.65 17.06
N TYR A 333 -3.66 -34.71 16.85
CA TYR A 333 -3.46 -33.60 15.93
C TYR A 333 -4.21 -32.35 16.38
N GLN A 334 -3.72 -31.18 15.96
CA GLN A 334 -4.37 -29.90 16.18
C GLN A 334 -4.16 -28.99 14.97
N VAL A 335 -5.23 -28.32 14.56
CA VAL A 335 -5.23 -27.44 13.39
C VAL A 335 -4.84 -26.03 13.81
N TYR A 336 -3.74 -25.53 13.26
CA TYR A 336 -3.36 -24.12 13.32
C TYR A 336 -3.61 -23.43 11.98
N ALA A 337 -3.63 -22.11 12.00
CA ALA A 337 -3.87 -21.31 10.82
C ALA A 337 -2.90 -21.64 9.68
N LEU A 338 -1.60 -21.78 9.97
CA LEU A 338 -0.57 -22.02 8.94
C LEU A 338 -0.29 -23.50 8.66
N ASP A 339 -0.57 -24.40 9.60
CA ASP A 339 -0.31 -25.84 9.44
C ASP A 339 -1.11 -26.67 10.45
N THR A 340 -1.18 -27.98 10.24
CA THR A 340 -1.70 -28.92 11.23
C THR A 340 -0.54 -29.65 11.89
N LEU A 341 -0.49 -29.61 13.22
CA LEU A 341 0.46 -30.40 14.00
C LEU A 341 -0.10 -31.79 14.26
N TYR A 342 0.76 -32.79 14.26
CA TYR A 342 0.42 -34.14 14.68
C TYR A 342 1.58 -34.83 15.38
N ASN A 343 1.27 -35.82 16.21
CA ASN A 343 2.25 -36.74 16.78
C ASN A 343 1.62 -38.13 16.91
N LYS A 344 2.46 -39.17 16.87
CA LYS A 344 2.03 -40.54 17.13
C LYS A 344 1.80 -40.73 18.63
N ILE A 345 0.80 -41.52 19.03
CA ILE A 345 0.56 -41.88 20.44
C ILE A 345 1.25 -43.23 20.72
N PRO A 346 2.03 -43.37 21.82
CA PRO A 346 2.19 -42.44 22.94
C PRO A 346 3.36 -41.44 22.85
N ASP A 347 4.00 -41.27 21.68
CA ASP A 347 5.13 -40.36 21.49
C ASP A 347 4.70 -38.88 21.39
N TRP A 348 4.23 -38.32 22.50
CA TRP A 348 3.69 -36.95 22.59
C TRP A 348 4.68 -35.83 22.26
N GLN A 349 5.98 -36.09 22.35
CA GLN A 349 7.03 -35.09 22.08
C GLN A 349 7.49 -35.09 20.61
N ALA A 350 7.14 -36.11 19.82
CA ALA A 350 7.51 -36.21 18.41
C ALA A 350 6.52 -35.41 17.54
N ILE A 351 6.63 -34.09 17.59
CA ILE A 351 5.76 -33.17 16.87
C ILE A 351 6.19 -33.05 15.41
N HIS A 352 5.23 -33.24 14.51
CA HIS A 352 5.39 -33.12 13.07
C HIS A 352 4.35 -32.19 12.48
N ARG A 353 4.62 -31.67 11.28
CA ARG A 353 3.67 -30.85 10.51
C ARG A 353 3.11 -31.64 9.34
N VAL A 354 1.82 -31.49 9.06
CA VAL A 354 1.20 -32.14 7.89
C VAL A 354 1.84 -31.67 6.58
N SER A 355 2.30 -30.41 6.50
CA SER A 355 3.03 -29.91 5.32
C SER A 355 4.34 -30.66 5.03
N GLU A 356 4.97 -31.29 6.03
CA GLU A 356 6.18 -32.11 5.84
C GLU A 356 5.88 -33.40 5.06
N LEU A 357 4.61 -33.85 5.07
CA LEU A 357 4.14 -35.00 4.30
C LEU A 357 3.75 -34.63 2.86
N ALA A 358 3.79 -33.36 2.47
CA ALA A 358 3.25 -32.89 1.18
C ALA A 358 3.90 -33.55 -0.04
N SER A 359 5.20 -33.87 0.04
CA SER A 359 5.98 -34.54 -1.02
C SER A 359 6.18 -36.04 -0.79
N ALA A 360 5.60 -36.61 0.27
CA ALA A 360 5.78 -38.02 0.59
C ALA A 360 5.18 -38.91 -0.51
N SER A 361 5.99 -39.88 -0.97
CA SER A 361 5.68 -40.80 -2.07
C SER A 361 5.38 -42.22 -1.61
N ASP A 362 5.72 -42.58 -0.36
CA ASP A 362 5.37 -43.88 0.20
C ASP A 362 3.88 -43.94 0.60
N ALA A 363 3.30 -45.13 0.46
CA ALA A 363 1.86 -45.34 0.61
C ALA A 363 1.35 -45.03 2.04
N ALA A 364 2.16 -45.31 3.07
CA ALA A 364 1.77 -45.11 4.46
C ALA A 364 1.73 -43.61 4.81
N SER A 365 2.75 -42.86 4.43
CA SER A 365 2.79 -41.40 4.60
C SER A 365 1.73 -40.69 3.76
N ALA A 366 1.45 -41.17 2.54
CA ALA A 366 0.36 -40.65 1.72
C ALA A 366 -1.00 -40.87 2.37
N GLN A 367 -1.26 -42.08 2.90
CA GLN A 367 -2.49 -42.39 3.63
C GLN A 367 -2.64 -41.53 4.89
N LEU A 368 -1.57 -41.37 5.66
CA LEU A 368 -1.56 -40.53 6.86
C LEU A 368 -1.82 -39.06 6.51
N ARG A 369 -1.15 -38.52 5.49
CA ARG A 369 -1.36 -37.17 4.99
C ARG A 369 -2.82 -36.93 4.61
N ASP A 370 -3.40 -37.80 3.81
CA ASP A 370 -4.74 -37.58 3.27
C ASP A 370 -5.81 -37.71 4.38
N ALA A 371 -5.60 -38.59 5.36
CA ALA A 371 -6.43 -38.67 6.56
C ALA A 371 -6.32 -37.43 7.45
N LEU A 372 -5.10 -36.92 7.68
CA LEU A 372 -4.85 -35.70 8.43
C LEU A 372 -5.45 -34.48 7.72
N LEU A 373 -5.28 -34.34 6.41
CA LEU A 373 -5.88 -33.25 5.63
C LEU A 373 -7.41 -33.31 5.66
N SER A 374 -8.01 -34.51 5.57
CA SER A 374 -9.46 -34.68 5.72
C SER A 374 -9.93 -34.22 7.09
N ALA A 375 -9.20 -34.59 8.15
CA ALA A 375 -9.49 -34.14 9.50
C ALA A 375 -9.32 -32.62 9.66
N THR A 376 -8.27 -32.04 9.08
CA THR A 376 -8.00 -30.59 9.06
C THR A 376 -9.15 -29.82 8.41
N TYR A 377 -9.57 -30.23 7.21
CA TYR A 377 -10.65 -29.56 6.47
C TYR A 377 -11.99 -29.64 7.22
N GLN A 378 -12.30 -30.82 7.77
CA GLN A 378 -13.50 -31.01 8.57
C GLN A 378 -13.50 -30.16 9.84
N LYS A 379 -12.36 -30.05 10.54
CA LYS A 379 -12.26 -29.27 11.79
C LYS A 379 -12.20 -27.77 11.55
N ALA A 380 -11.51 -27.32 10.52
CA ALA A 380 -11.30 -25.89 10.26
C ALA A 380 -12.52 -25.23 9.60
N ALA A 381 -13.20 -25.92 8.69
CA ALA A 381 -14.29 -25.31 7.91
C ALA A 381 -15.54 -26.20 7.79
N GLY A 382 -15.55 -27.43 8.34
CA GLY A 382 -16.70 -28.32 8.23
C GLY A 382 -16.88 -28.93 6.85
N VAL A 383 -15.79 -29.07 6.08
CA VAL A 383 -15.82 -29.43 4.66
C VAL A 383 -15.02 -30.68 4.37
N ALA A 384 -15.40 -31.40 3.32
CA ALA A 384 -14.66 -32.57 2.86
C ALA A 384 -13.37 -32.16 2.14
N TYR A 385 -12.28 -32.88 2.43
CA TYR A 385 -11.06 -32.78 1.65
C TYR A 385 -11.14 -33.65 0.40
N HIS A 386 -10.88 -33.04 -0.74
CA HIS A 386 -10.80 -33.68 -2.05
C HIS A 386 -9.38 -33.56 -2.61
N PRO A 387 -8.56 -34.63 -2.63
CA PRO A 387 -7.18 -34.58 -3.10
C PRO A 387 -7.05 -34.37 -4.62
N ASP A 388 -8.12 -34.61 -5.36
CA ASP A 388 -8.25 -34.44 -6.80
C ASP A 388 -8.72 -33.03 -7.21
N TRP A 389 -9.19 -32.22 -6.26
CA TRP A 389 -9.65 -30.85 -6.56
C TRP A 389 -8.49 -29.86 -6.69
N ALA A 390 -8.57 -29.03 -7.73
CA ALA A 390 -7.50 -28.08 -8.07
C ALA A 390 -7.17 -27.09 -6.94
N PHE A 391 -8.18 -26.53 -6.26
CA PHE A 391 -7.97 -25.62 -5.12
C PHE A 391 -7.21 -26.31 -3.99
N HIS A 392 -7.60 -27.52 -3.64
CA HIS A 392 -6.99 -28.29 -2.55
C HIS A 392 -5.54 -28.69 -2.87
N GLN A 393 -5.25 -29.10 -4.10
CA GLN A 393 -3.90 -29.42 -4.55
C GLN A 393 -2.99 -28.18 -4.52
N ILE A 394 -3.48 -27.03 -5.00
CA ILE A 394 -2.73 -25.78 -5.03
C ILE A 394 -2.51 -25.25 -3.61
N ALA A 395 -3.53 -25.28 -2.76
CA ALA A 395 -3.41 -24.85 -1.37
C ALA A 395 -2.35 -25.66 -0.61
N ARG A 396 -2.31 -26.99 -0.82
CA ARG A 396 -1.26 -27.85 -0.27
C ARG A 396 0.11 -27.50 -0.83
N LYS A 397 0.24 -27.36 -2.15
CA LYS A 397 1.49 -27.05 -2.85
C LYS A 397 2.10 -25.71 -2.41
N LEU A 398 1.26 -24.72 -2.17
CA LEU A 398 1.64 -23.37 -1.76
C LEU A 398 1.72 -23.18 -0.26
N ASN A 399 1.32 -24.19 0.51
CA ASN A 399 1.15 -24.11 1.95
C ASN A 399 0.32 -22.88 2.38
N LEU A 400 -0.89 -22.75 1.83
CA LEU A 400 -1.77 -21.59 2.10
C LEU A 400 -2.39 -21.60 3.51
N GLY A 401 -2.10 -22.63 4.30
CA GLY A 401 -2.69 -22.86 5.61
C GLY A 401 -4.03 -23.57 5.55
N ALA A 402 -4.72 -23.62 6.68
CA ALA A 402 -6.00 -24.29 6.82
C ALA A 402 -7.13 -23.57 6.04
N PRO A 403 -8.16 -24.29 5.56
CA PRO A 403 -9.30 -23.69 4.91
C PRO A 403 -10.16 -22.91 5.92
N LEU A 404 -10.64 -21.75 5.51
CA LEU A 404 -11.58 -20.91 6.26
C LEU A 404 -13.00 -20.97 5.68
N SER A 405 -13.20 -21.66 4.56
CA SER A 405 -14.49 -21.87 3.91
C SER A 405 -14.54 -23.16 3.10
N ASP A 406 -15.76 -23.53 2.68
CA ASP A 406 -15.99 -24.40 1.53
C ASP A 406 -15.64 -23.69 0.22
N SER A 407 -15.75 -24.43 -0.89
CA SER A 407 -15.75 -23.81 -2.21
C SER A 407 -17.17 -23.41 -2.60
N TYR A 408 -17.40 -22.14 -2.86
CA TYR A 408 -18.72 -21.59 -3.18
C TYR A 408 -18.61 -20.55 -4.29
N ARG A 409 -19.76 -20.09 -4.78
CA ARG A 409 -19.85 -19.18 -5.93
C ARG A 409 -20.09 -17.74 -5.49
N VAL A 410 -19.43 -16.81 -6.15
CA VAL A 410 -19.68 -15.37 -6.04
C VAL A 410 -19.81 -14.74 -7.41
N THR A 411 -20.41 -13.55 -7.49
CA THR A 411 -20.63 -12.83 -8.73
C THR A 411 -19.99 -11.45 -8.64
N SER A 412 -19.24 -11.07 -9.68
CA SER A 412 -18.73 -9.71 -9.86
C SER A 412 -18.93 -9.32 -11.32
N GLY A 413 -19.57 -8.18 -11.56
CA GLY A 413 -19.96 -7.76 -12.90
C GLY A 413 -20.90 -8.77 -13.56
N ALA A 414 -20.55 -9.21 -14.77
CA ALA A 414 -21.30 -10.21 -15.53
C ALA A 414 -20.81 -11.65 -15.31
N SER A 415 -19.74 -11.81 -14.53
CA SER A 415 -19.02 -13.08 -14.38
C SER A 415 -19.31 -13.76 -13.04
N GLN A 416 -19.42 -15.09 -13.06
CA GLN A 416 -19.49 -15.91 -11.85
C GLN A 416 -18.12 -16.56 -11.58
N TYR A 417 -17.75 -16.62 -10.30
CA TYR A 417 -16.46 -17.15 -9.85
C TYR A 417 -16.72 -18.24 -8.81
N ALA A 418 -15.92 -19.31 -8.85
CA ALA A 418 -15.81 -20.21 -7.71
C ALA A 418 -14.63 -19.77 -6.87
N ILE A 419 -14.81 -19.72 -5.55
CA ILE A 419 -13.79 -19.25 -4.62
C ILE A 419 -13.68 -20.17 -3.41
N GLN A 420 -12.51 -20.21 -2.80
CA GLN A 420 -12.28 -20.86 -1.51
C GLN A 420 -11.21 -20.09 -0.73
N VAL A 421 -11.51 -19.77 0.52
CA VAL A 421 -10.67 -18.95 1.38
C VAL A 421 -9.79 -19.87 2.23
N TYR A 422 -8.49 -19.63 2.22
CA TYR A 422 -7.50 -20.26 3.10
C TYR A 422 -6.88 -19.22 4.02
N ALA A 423 -6.24 -19.66 5.10
CA ALA A 423 -5.70 -18.77 6.12
C ALA A 423 -4.83 -17.63 5.57
N THR A 424 -4.03 -17.87 4.52
CA THR A 424 -3.11 -16.87 3.97
C THR A 424 -3.46 -16.32 2.60
N ASP A 425 -4.44 -16.90 1.89
CA ASP A 425 -4.84 -16.45 0.55
C ASP A 425 -6.20 -17.04 0.14
N THR A 426 -6.83 -16.44 -0.87
CA THR A 426 -8.07 -16.94 -1.46
C THR A 426 -7.80 -17.43 -2.86
N LEU A 427 -8.20 -18.67 -3.14
CA LEU A 427 -8.15 -19.23 -4.47
C LEU A 427 -9.47 -18.94 -5.18
N TYR A 428 -9.40 -18.58 -6.46
CA TYR A 428 -10.58 -18.36 -7.29
C TYR A 428 -10.37 -18.82 -8.73
N ASN A 429 -11.45 -19.15 -9.42
CA ASN A 429 -11.48 -19.34 -10.87
C ASN A 429 -12.78 -18.73 -11.45
N ILE A 430 -12.78 -18.44 -12.75
CA ILE A 430 -13.99 -18.01 -13.46
C ILE A 430 -14.79 -19.25 -13.80
N ILE A 431 -16.11 -19.23 -13.65
CA ILE A 431 -16.99 -20.33 -14.07
C ILE A 431 -17.33 -20.16 -15.55
N PRO A 432 -17.20 -21.21 -16.40
CA PRO A 432 -16.92 -22.61 -16.09
C PRO A 432 -15.44 -23.05 -16.23
N LYS A 433 -14.47 -22.13 -16.18
CA LYS A 433 -13.03 -22.40 -16.33
C LYS A 433 -12.40 -22.93 -15.03
N TRP A 434 -12.87 -24.09 -14.57
CA TRP A 434 -12.52 -24.67 -13.25
C TRP A 434 -11.02 -24.92 -13.03
N GLN A 435 -10.25 -25.17 -14.09
CA GLN A 435 -8.81 -25.45 -14.00
C GLN A 435 -7.93 -24.18 -14.00
N GLU A 436 -8.49 -23.00 -14.32
CA GLU A 436 -7.76 -21.72 -14.33
C GLU A 436 -7.73 -21.10 -12.92
N VAL A 437 -7.11 -21.79 -11.97
CA VAL A 437 -7.02 -21.34 -10.57
C VAL A 437 -6.06 -20.14 -10.44
N ARG A 438 -6.53 -19.11 -9.75
CA ARG A 438 -5.82 -17.87 -9.46
C ARG A 438 -5.84 -17.61 -7.96
N ARG A 439 -4.91 -16.76 -7.50
CA ARG A 439 -4.80 -16.31 -6.10
C ARG A 439 -5.26 -14.87 -5.98
N ALA A 440 -5.94 -14.53 -4.89
CA ALA A 440 -6.45 -13.18 -4.63
C ALA A 440 -5.35 -12.23 -4.12
N LEU A 441 -4.46 -12.68 -3.22
CA LEU A 441 -3.47 -11.81 -2.58
C LEU A 441 -2.36 -11.25 -3.50
N PRO A 442 -1.97 -11.91 -4.61
CA PRO A 442 -1.09 -11.30 -5.62
C PRO A 442 -1.67 -10.05 -6.29
N LEU A 443 -2.98 -9.77 -6.17
CA LEU A 443 -3.61 -8.52 -6.59
C LEU A 443 -3.44 -7.38 -5.57
N ALA A 444 -3.23 -7.70 -4.28
CA ALA A 444 -2.95 -6.71 -3.22
C ALA A 444 -1.45 -6.39 -3.08
N SER A 445 -0.56 -7.22 -3.64
CA SER A 445 0.90 -7.13 -3.51
C SER A 445 1.68 -7.15 -4.85
N GLY A 446 1.00 -7.08 -6.00
CA GLY A 446 1.62 -6.88 -7.32
C GLY A 446 2.35 -8.09 -7.92
N GLY A 447 2.01 -9.31 -7.51
CA GLY A 447 2.61 -10.55 -8.00
C GLY A 447 1.82 -11.20 -9.16
N SER A 448 2.50 -11.98 -9.99
CA SER A 448 1.86 -12.93 -10.90
C SER A 448 1.02 -13.93 -10.09
N GLY A 449 -0.29 -13.92 -10.29
CA GLY A 449 -1.23 -14.88 -9.67
C GLY A 449 -1.13 -16.31 -10.21
N VAL A 450 -0.16 -16.59 -11.09
CA VAL A 450 0.13 -17.93 -11.60
C VAL A 450 1.37 -18.48 -10.89
N VAL A 451 1.25 -19.65 -10.26
CA VAL A 451 2.32 -20.27 -9.48
C VAL A 451 2.93 -21.46 -10.24
N ALA A 452 4.22 -21.33 -10.56
CA ALA A 452 5.14 -22.43 -10.90
C ALA A 452 6.20 -22.62 -9.78
N LEU A 453 6.83 -23.79 -9.67
CA LEU A 453 7.65 -24.24 -8.51
C LEU A 453 9.16 -23.84 -8.56
N SER A 454 9.76 -23.67 -7.36
CA SER A 454 11.22 -23.75 -6.95
C SER A 454 12.06 -22.45 -6.86
N ALA A 455 13.13 -22.25 -6.04
CA ALA A 455 13.62 -22.70 -4.71
C ALA A 455 14.89 -21.88 -4.25
N GLY A 456 15.01 -21.45 -2.96
CA GLY A 456 16.27 -21.41 -2.15
C GLY A 456 17.16 -20.13 -1.92
N GLY A 457 17.11 -19.53 -0.70
CA GLY A 457 18.20 -18.96 0.18
C GLY A 457 19.07 -17.74 -0.23
N ALA A 458 19.68 -16.87 0.60
CA ALA A 458 19.69 -16.45 2.02
C ALA A 458 20.50 -15.11 2.15
N VAL A 459 20.38 -14.36 3.26
CA VAL A 459 20.83 -12.95 3.56
C VAL A 459 21.99 -12.96 4.60
N PRO A 460 23.01 -12.05 4.64
CA PRO A 460 23.01 -10.80 5.48
C PRO A 460 23.95 -9.64 5.00
N ALA A 461 23.57 -8.35 5.06
CA ALA A 461 23.51 -7.35 6.16
C ALA A 461 24.83 -6.59 6.49
N ALA A 462 24.80 -5.25 6.44
CA ALA A 462 25.70 -4.37 7.19
C ALA A 462 25.07 -2.96 7.46
N LYS A 463 25.29 -2.47 8.68
CA LYS A 463 25.08 -1.13 9.27
C LYS A 463 26.48 -0.64 9.74
N PRO A 464 26.73 0.56 10.31
CA PRO A 464 25.94 1.81 10.44
C PRO A 464 26.75 3.15 10.32
N ARG A 465 26.03 4.31 10.41
CA ARG A 465 26.38 5.58 11.15
C ARG A 465 27.59 6.44 10.69
N ALA A 466 27.71 7.75 10.94
CA ALA A 466 26.94 8.82 11.60
C ALA A 466 27.61 10.20 11.35
N GLY A 467 26.86 11.28 11.63
CA GLY A 467 27.35 12.57 12.17
C GLY A 467 27.93 13.58 11.18
N MET A 468 27.84 14.91 11.33
CA MET A 468 27.26 15.87 12.29
C MET A 468 27.15 17.19 11.48
N GLN A 469 26.06 17.97 11.57
CA GLN A 469 25.90 19.20 12.40
C GLN A 469 27.13 20.15 12.35
N ALA A 470 27.02 21.47 12.27
CA ALA A 470 26.00 22.41 12.74
C ALA A 470 26.21 23.76 11.98
N SER A 471 25.16 24.53 11.64
CA SER A 471 24.52 25.63 12.41
C SER A 471 24.90 27.00 11.84
N THR A 472 23.96 27.63 11.13
CA THR A 472 23.07 28.73 11.54
C THR A 472 23.67 30.10 11.27
N LEU A 473 22.93 30.95 10.55
CA LEU A 473 22.91 32.35 10.90
C LEU A 473 21.47 32.80 11.11
N PRO A 474 21.26 33.72 12.07
CA PRO A 474 20.01 34.40 12.25
C PRO A 474 19.68 35.31 11.06
N GLU A 475 18.83 34.76 10.20
CA GLU A 475 17.89 35.40 9.28
C GLU A 475 16.46 35.09 9.80
N ASP A 476 16.34 35.13 11.12
CA ASP A 476 15.34 34.47 11.96
C ASP A 476 14.09 35.34 12.17
N SER A 477 13.06 35.01 11.39
CA SER A 477 11.72 34.82 11.93
C SER A 477 11.13 33.63 11.18
N GLU A 478 10.74 32.56 11.90
CA GLU A 478 10.22 31.30 11.32
C GLU A 478 9.00 31.51 10.39
N ILE A 479 8.35 32.68 10.47
CA ILE A 479 7.17 33.01 9.66
C ILE A 479 7.54 33.54 8.27
N ALA A 480 8.68 34.24 8.11
CA ALA A 480 9.02 34.89 6.83
C ALA A 480 9.44 33.91 5.73
N VAL A 481 9.95 32.73 6.11
CA VAL A 481 10.42 31.69 5.18
C VAL A 481 9.26 30.87 4.59
N VAL A 482 8.07 30.91 5.20
CA VAL A 482 6.93 30.06 4.79
C VAL A 482 6.10 30.64 3.65
N LEU A 483 6.06 31.97 3.46
CA LEU A 483 5.08 32.60 2.57
C LEU A 483 5.48 32.72 1.09
N GLY A 484 6.77 32.67 0.74
CA GLY A 484 7.23 32.76 -0.65
C GLY A 484 6.92 34.09 -1.36
N ARG A 485 7.87 34.61 -2.15
CA ARG A 485 7.64 35.82 -2.96
C ARG A 485 6.57 35.52 -4.04
N GLY A 486 5.39 36.13 -3.93
CA GLY A 486 4.36 36.19 -4.98
C GLY A 486 3.02 35.48 -4.74
N ALA A 487 2.62 35.16 -3.51
CA ALA A 487 1.33 34.52 -3.24
C ALA A 487 0.15 35.52 -3.26
N VAL A 488 -0.64 35.52 -4.35
CA VAL A 488 -2.00 36.09 -4.43
C VAL A 488 -2.83 35.30 -5.46
N PHE A 489 -4.09 34.96 -5.16
CA PHE A 489 -5.30 35.01 -6.04
C PHE A 489 -6.54 34.90 -5.10
N GLU A 490 -7.53 35.78 -5.11
CA GLU A 490 -8.34 36.23 -6.27
C GLU A 490 -8.74 37.72 -6.27
N GLN A 491 -9.02 38.19 -7.50
CA GLN A 491 -9.61 39.45 -8.00
C GLN A 491 -9.25 40.76 -7.26
N PRO A 492 -8.72 41.78 -7.97
CA PRO A 492 -8.63 43.13 -7.42
C PRO A 492 -10.03 43.61 -6.98
N GLY A 493 -10.27 43.74 -5.66
CA GLY A 493 -11.52 44.24 -5.08
C GLY A 493 -12.28 43.30 -4.11
N ALA A 494 -11.80 42.08 -3.84
CA ALA A 494 -12.41 41.21 -2.83
C ALA A 494 -12.14 41.69 -1.38
N PRO A 495 -13.11 41.60 -0.45
CA PRO A 495 -12.96 42.09 0.93
C PRO A 495 -12.02 41.23 1.81
N PHE A 496 -11.67 40.02 1.38
CA PHE A 496 -10.74 39.12 2.06
C PHE A 496 -9.78 38.48 1.06
N HIS A 497 -8.58 38.12 1.53
CA HIS A 497 -7.55 37.47 0.72
C HIS A 497 -7.24 36.06 1.24
N ILE A 498 -7.18 35.10 0.33
CA ILE A 498 -6.77 33.72 0.63
C ILE A 498 -5.26 33.61 0.44
N VAL A 499 -4.54 33.33 1.52
CA VAL A 499 -3.09 33.10 1.50
C VAL A 499 -2.85 31.59 1.35
N ARG A 500 -2.13 31.19 0.31
CA ARG A 500 -1.72 29.78 0.18
C ARG A 500 -0.64 29.46 1.21
N TYR A 501 -0.97 28.57 2.14
CA TYR A 501 -0.04 28.05 3.12
C TYR A 501 0.67 26.84 2.50
N ARG A 502 1.99 26.95 2.29
CA ARG A 502 2.75 25.86 1.68
C ARG A 502 2.92 24.73 2.71
N VAL A 503 2.24 23.62 2.45
CA VAL A 503 2.47 22.35 3.16
C VAL A 503 3.60 21.59 2.44
N PRO A 504 4.82 21.50 3.01
CA PRO A 504 6.01 20.97 2.32
C PRO A 504 5.95 19.46 2.08
N PHE A 505 5.10 18.75 2.84
CA PHE A 505 4.87 17.31 2.72
C PHE A 505 3.37 17.07 2.82
N ALA A 506 2.74 16.50 1.79
CA ALA A 506 1.29 16.27 1.81
C ALA A 506 0.91 15.07 2.71
N ALA A 507 1.05 15.24 4.02
CA ALA A 507 0.41 14.39 5.02
C ALA A 507 -1.07 14.81 5.18
N ALA A 508 -1.92 13.94 5.71
CA ALA A 508 -3.36 14.17 5.91
C ALA A 508 -4.20 14.64 4.70
N SER A 509 -3.79 14.37 3.46
CA SER A 509 -4.65 14.60 2.28
C SER A 509 -4.45 13.57 1.16
N GLY A 510 -5.55 13.21 0.50
CA GLY A 510 -5.59 12.23 -0.57
C GLY A 510 -6.39 12.68 -1.78
N THR A 511 -6.64 11.75 -2.70
CA THR A 511 -7.54 11.96 -3.85
C THR A 511 -9.00 11.91 -3.41
N ARG A 512 -9.86 12.74 -4.02
CA ARG A 512 -11.33 12.62 -3.90
C ARG A 512 -11.89 11.39 -4.62
N SER A 513 -11.07 10.67 -5.39
CA SER A 513 -11.47 9.48 -6.17
C SER A 513 -12.64 9.78 -7.15
N GLY A 514 -12.60 10.95 -7.79
CA GLY A 514 -13.65 11.41 -8.71
C GLY A 514 -14.91 11.97 -8.05
N ALA A 515 -15.00 11.95 -6.71
CA ALA A 515 -16.10 12.59 -5.99
C ALA A 515 -16.02 14.12 -6.09
N ARG A 516 -17.18 14.77 -6.24
CA ARG A 516 -17.32 16.23 -6.15
C ARG A 516 -17.60 16.65 -4.71
N ALA A 517 -17.14 17.82 -4.32
CA ALA A 517 -17.56 18.44 -3.07
C ALA A 517 -19.08 18.70 -3.11
N ARG A 518 -19.76 18.41 -2.00
CA ARG A 518 -21.22 18.51 -1.81
C ARG A 518 -21.59 19.31 -0.56
N LEU A 519 -20.67 19.44 0.38
CA LEU A 519 -20.87 20.19 1.62
C LEU A 519 -19.59 20.86 2.12
N LEU A 520 -19.75 21.90 2.93
CA LEU A 520 -18.69 22.47 3.76
C LEU A 520 -18.82 21.91 5.18
N VAL A 521 -17.70 21.54 5.79
CA VAL A 521 -17.66 21.12 7.20
C VAL A 521 -16.85 22.14 7.98
N LEU A 522 -17.46 22.70 9.01
CA LEU A 522 -16.85 23.70 9.87
C LEU A 522 -16.30 23.05 11.13
N HIS A 523 -15.07 23.39 11.45
CA HIS A 523 -14.34 22.99 12.65
C HIS A 523 -13.89 24.22 13.42
N SER A 524 -13.56 24.02 14.69
CA SER A 524 -13.09 25.06 15.60
C SER A 524 -11.77 24.63 16.21
N SER A 525 -10.86 25.56 16.38
CA SER A 525 -9.63 25.31 17.12
C SER A 525 -9.42 26.36 18.20
N THR A 526 -9.02 25.93 19.39
CA THR A 526 -8.59 26.82 20.48
C THR A 526 -7.09 27.09 20.47
N GLY A 527 -6.34 26.46 19.55
CA GLY A 527 -4.90 26.66 19.38
C GLY A 527 -4.55 28.04 18.81
N SER A 528 -3.26 28.40 18.89
CA SER A 528 -2.78 29.53 18.10
C SER A 528 -2.73 29.16 16.62
N ALA A 529 -2.91 30.15 15.73
CA ALA A 529 -2.83 29.92 14.28
C ALA A 529 -1.50 29.28 13.87
N GLU A 530 -0.40 29.64 14.54
CA GLU A 530 0.93 29.10 14.25
C GLU A 530 1.05 27.62 14.62
N GLU A 531 0.56 27.23 15.80
CA GLU A 531 0.55 25.83 16.25
C GLU A 531 -0.33 24.97 15.36
N ASP A 532 -1.54 25.44 15.04
CA ASP A 532 -2.49 24.67 14.23
C ASP A 532 -2.01 24.49 12.80
N LEU A 533 -1.48 25.55 12.18
CA LEU A 533 -0.92 25.47 10.84
C LEU A 533 0.33 24.57 10.81
N ARG A 534 1.20 24.64 11.83
CA ARG A 534 2.38 23.76 11.96
C ARG A 534 1.96 22.30 12.15
N ALA A 535 0.96 22.03 12.98
CA ALA A 535 0.43 20.69 13.22
C ALA A 535 -0.24 20.10 11.97
N MET A 536 -1.08 20.87 11.27
CA MET A 536 -1.72 20.43 10.03
C MET A 536 -0.72 20.23 8.88
N ALA A 537 0.40 20.96 8.88
CA ALA A 537 1.43 20.86 7.86
C ALA A 537 2.57 19.87 8.19
N ALA A 538 2.52 19.20 9.34
CA ALA A 538 3.53 18.24 9.77
C ALA A 538 3.53 16.98 8.87
N PRO A 539 4.70 16.36 8.59
CA PRO A 539 4.79 15.16 7.75
C PRO A 539 4.02 13.93 8.25
N ASP A 540 3.70 13.90 9.54
CA ASP A 540 2.94 12.86 10.25
C ASP A 540 1.55 13.36 10.70
N ALA A 541 1.10 14.52 10.19
CA ALA A 541 -0.22 15.05 10.47
C ALA A 541 -1.30 13.99 10.20
N GLN A 542 -2.13 13.72 11.21
CA GLN A 542 -3.24 12.77 11.12
C GLN A 542 -4.52 13.44 10.60
N SER A 543 -4.64 14.75 10.78
CA SER A 543 -5.76 15.55 10.29
C SER A 543 -5.32 16.91 9.75
N MET A 544 -6.08 17.41 8.77
CA MET A 544 -5.86 18.71 8.14
C MET A 544 -7.16 19.22 7.51
N ALA A 545 -7.46 20.52 7.67
CA ALA A 545 -8.53 21.20 6.94
C ALA A 545 -8.05 21.75 5.59
N HIS A 546 -8.98 22.11 4.71
CA HIS A 546 -8.61 22.78 3.44
C HIS A 546 -8.28 24.24 3.71
N TYR A 547 -9.05 24.87 4.60
CA TYR A 547 -8.90 26.27 4.98
C TYR A 547 -8.77 26.41 6.49
N TYR A 548 -7.95 27.37 6.91
CA TYR A 548 -7.83 27.82 8.29
C TYR A 548 -8.08 29.32 8.37
N ILE A 549 -8.93 29.76 9.30
CA ILE A 549 -9.26 31.18 9.52
C ILE A 549 -8.75 31.61 10.89
N THR A 550 -7.87 32.61 10.94
CA THR A 550 -7.36 33.14 12.21
C THR A 550 -8.39 34.02 12.93
N ALA A 551 -8.14 34.32 14.21
CA ALA A 551 -8.94 35.25 14.98
C ALA A 551 -8.97 36.68 14.39
N GLU A 552 -8.02 37.05 13.53
CA GLU A 552 -7.96 38.34 12.84
C GLU A 552 -8.67 38.32 11.47
N GLY A 553 -9.22 37.17 11.07
CA GLY A 553 -9.92 37.00 9.79
C GLY A 553 -9.00 36.71 8.60
N GLN A 554 -7.72 36.38 8.83
CA GLN A 554 -6.83 35.92 7.76
C GLN A 554 -7.20 34.50 7.36
N ILE A 555 -7.37 34.25 6.06
CA ILE A 555 -7.69 32.93 5.51
C ILE A 555 -6.41 32.30 4.94
N TYR A 556 -6.10 31.09 5.38
CA TYR A 556 -5.04 30.25 4.85
C TYR A 556 -5.62 29.04 4.12
N GLN A 557 -5.14 28.74 2.91
CA GLN A 557 -5.45 27.50 2.19
C GLN A 557 -4.29 26.53 2.30
N LEU A 558 -4.51 25.37 2.91
CA LEU A 558 -3.48 24.34 3.15
C LEU A 558 -3.44 23.26 2.06
N ALA A 559 -4.57 23.03 1.39
CA ALA A 559 -4.68 22.07 0.29
C ALA A 559 -5.56 22.62 -0.84
N ASP A 560 -5.28 22.20 -2.07
CA ASP A 560 -6.15 22.49 -3.22
C ASP A 560 -7.53 21.84 -3.03
N ASP A 561 -8.58 22.52 -3.51
CA ASP A 561 -9.98 22.10 -3.32
C ASP A 561 -10.32 20.74 -3.98
N ASP A 562 -9.53 20.31 -4.98
CA ASP A 562 -9.69 19.04 -5.68
C ASP A 562 -9.13 17.82 -4.89
N ARG A 563 -8.43 18.07 -3.78
CA ARG A 563 -7.97 17.05 -2.84
C ARG A 563 -9.00 16.78 -1.75
N ALA A 564 -8.92 15.59 -1.15
CA ALA A 564 -9.66 15.26 0.05
C ALA A 564 -8.72 15.37 1.26
N THR A 565 -8.85 16.41 2.08
CA THR A 565 -8.12 16.48 3.36
C THR A 565 -8.80 15.61 4.42
N PHE A 566 -8.03 15.13 5.40
CA PHE A 566 -8.53 14.28 6.46
C PHE A 566 -9.01 15.15 7.63
N HIS A 567 -10.28 15.59 7.61
CA HIS A 567 -10.83 16.48 8.65
C HIS A 567 -12.10 15.95 9.35
N ALA A 568 -12.85 15.07 8.69
CA ALA A 568 -14.13 14.53 9.15
C ALA A 568 -14.17 12.99 9.20
N GLY A 569 -13.62 12.30 8.20
CA GLY A 569 -13.66 10.82 8.14
C GLY A 569 -15.06 10.27 7.81
N MET A 570 -15.45 9.16 8.43
CA MET A 570 -16.74 8.50 8.19
C MET A 570 -17.83 9.06 9.11
N ALA A 571 -18.87 9.65 8.55
CA ALA A 571 -20.05 10.10 9.31
C ALA A 571 -21.35 9.74 8.58
N THR A 572 -22.47 9.77 9.30
CA THR A 572 -23.81 9.62 8.71
C THR A 572 -24.31 10.98 8.27
N TRP A 573 -24.42 11.17 6.95
CA TRP A 573 -24.94 12.41 6.37
C TRP A 573 -26.08 12.07 5.40
N GLN A 574 -27.23 12.74 5.59
CA GLN A 574 -28.49 12.47 4.86
C GLN A 574 -28.92 10.99 4.92
N GLY A 575 -28.84 10.38 6.10
CA GLY A 575 -29.25 8.98 6.31
C GLY A 575 -28.29 7.94 5.73
N ARG A 576 -27.14 8.36 5.16
CA ARG A 576 -26.13 7.45 4.61
C ARG A 576 -24.78 7.64 5.31
N ARG A 577 -24.22 6.54 5.83
CA ARG A 577 -22.83 6.51 6.34
C ARG A 577 -21.85 6.50 5.17
N GLN A 578 -20.99 7.52 5.09
CA GLN A 578 -20.05 7.70 3.98
C GLN A 578 -18.83 8.53 4.41
N ASN A 579 -17.78 8.49 3.60
CA ASN A 579 -16.55 9.24 3.86
C ASN A 579 -16.77 10.72 3.51
N ILE A 580 -16.94 11.54 4.53
CA ILE A 580 -17.21 12.97 4.41
C ILE A 580 -16.02 13.69 3.78
N ASN A 581 -14.77 13.33 4.13
CA ASN A 581 -13.55 13.94 3.57
C ASN A 581 -13.56 14.01 2.03
N ARG A 582 -14.06 12.97 1.36
CA ARG A 582 -14.09 12.90 -0.12
C ARG A 582 -15.12 13.83 -0.74
N ILE A 583 -16.19 14.13 -0.02
CA ILE A 583 -17.31 14.94 -0.50
C ILE A 583 -17.38 16.32 0.16
N SER A 584 -16.46 16.69 1.06
CA SER A 584 -16.47 18.00 1.72
C SER A 584 -15.21 18.82 1.52
N LEU A 585 -15.33 20.13 1.75
CA LEU A 585 -14.21 21.02 2.06
C LEU A 585 -14.28 21.34 3.57
N GLY A 586 -13.19 21.11 4.29
CA GLY A 586 -13.06 21.41 5.71
C GLY A 586 -12.55 22.83 5.93
N ILE A 587 -13.18 23.58 6.83
CA ILE A 587 -12.77 24.92 7.23
C ILE A 587 -12.61 24.93 8.76
N THR A 588 -11.39 25.17 9.25
CA THR A 588 -11.13 25.34 10.68
C THR A 588 -11.11 26.83 11.01
N VAL A 589 -11.82 27.23 12.06
CA VAL A 589 -11.91 28.62 12.53
C VAL A 589 -11.29 28.72 13.92
N GLN A 590 -10.34 29.63 14.08
CA GLN A 590 -9.73 29.89 15.37
C GLN A 590 -10.75 30.51 16.34
N ARG A 591 -10.83 29.95 17.54
CA ARG A 591 -11.73 30.32 18.62
C ARG A 591 -10.92 30.77 19.83
N SER A 592 -11.11 32.02 20.25
CA SER A 592 -10.51 32.51 21.49
C SER A 592 -11.30 32.06 22.72
N THR A 593 -10.77 32.30 23.92
CA THR A 593 -11.52 32.10 25.18
C THR A 593 -12.78 32.98 25.29
N LYS A 594 -12.87 34.06 24.51
CA LYS A 594 -14.04 34.95 24.41
C LYS A 594 -14.98 34.58 23.25
N GLY A 595 -14.75 33.45 22.59
CA GLY A 595 -15.48 33.01 21.39
C GLY A 595 -14.83 33.45 20.08
N TYR A 596 -15.57 33.36 18.98
CA TYR A 596 -15.13 33.81 17.65
C TYR A 596 -15.20 35.33 17.54
N THR A 597 -14.14 35.92 17.02
CA THR A 597 -14.08 37.36 16.75
C THR A 597 -14.97 37.74 15.58
N GLU A 598 -15.37 39.01 15.51
CA GLU A 598 -16.14 39.52 14.36
C GLU A 598 -15.35 39.47 13.05
N ALA A 599 -14.02 39.57 13.11
CA ALA A 599 -13.16 39.44 11.93
C ALA A 599 -13.18 38.00 11.38
N ALA A 600 -13.02 36.99 12.24
CA ALA A 600 -13.09 35.59 11.86
C ALA A 600 -14.47 35.21 11.30
N LYS A 601 -15.56 35.70 11.90
CA LYS A 601 -16.94 35.48 11.42
C LYS A 601 -17.17 36.08 10.03
N LYS A 602 -16.73 37.33 9.79
CA LYS A 602 -16.87 37.96 8.47
C LYS A 602 -16.05 37.24 7.40
N ALA A 603 -14.83 36.80 7.73
CA ALA A 603 -13.99 36.01 6.83
C ALA A 603 -14.62 34.65 6.50
N LEU A 604 -15.19 33.99 7.52
CA LEU A 604 -15.92 32.73 7.34
C LEU A 604 -17.14 32.89 6.44
N ALA A 605 -17.99 33.89 6.70
CA ALA A 605 -19.18 34.16 5.90
C ALA A 605 -18.82 34.42 4.43
N TRP A 606 -17.77 35.22 4.20
CA TRP A 606 -17.26 35.48 2.86
C TRP A 606 -16.71 34.22 2.18
N LEU A 607 -15.90 33.41 2.89
CA LEU A 607 -15.32 32.18 2.34
C LEU A 607 -16.40 31.14 2.03
N VAL A 608 -17.38 30.98 2.92
CA VAL A 608 -18.53 30.09 2.73
C VAL A 608 -19.33 30.52 1.50
N ALA A 609 -19.67 31.81 1.37
CA ALA A 609 -20.38 32.32 0.20
C ALA A 609 -19.60 32.04 -1.10
N THR A 610 -18.29 32.33 -1.09
CA THR A 610 -17.39 32.15 -2.23
C THR A 610 -17.31 30.68 -2.66
N LEU A 611 -17.12 29.75 -1.71
CA LEU A 611 -17.01 28.32 -2.01
C LEU A 611 -18.35 27.70 -2.43
N ARG A 612 -19.46 28.17 -1.83
CA ARG A 612 -20.80 27.72 -2.23
C ARG A 612 -21.14 28.15 -3.66
N GLU A 613 -20.82 29.38 -4.04
CA GLU A 613 -21.00 29.85 -5.41
C GLU A 613 -20.09 29.08 -6.38
N ARG A 614 -18.80 28.98 -6.07
CA ARG A 614 -17.80 28.31 -6.93
C ARG A 614 -18.12 26.84 -7.20
N TYR A 615 -18.59 26.10 -6.19
CA TYR A 615 -18.82 24.65 -6.27
C TYR A 615 -20.29 24.25 -6.26
N ASN A 616 -21.22 25.22 -6.31
CA ASN A 616 -22.67 25.01 -6.20
C ASN A 616 -23.05 24.15 -4.98
N LEU A 617 -22.52 24.49 -3.80
CA LEU A 617 -22.71 23.70 -2.57
C LEU A 617 -23.99 24.13 -1.83
N ALA A 618 -24.86 23.15 -1.59
CA ALA A 618 -26.14 23.38 -0.90
C ALA A 618 -26.05 23.30 0.64
N HIS A 619 -25.00 22.66 1.18
CA HIS A 619 -24.92 22.30 2.59
C HIS A 619 -23.68 22.84 3.27
N VAL A 620 -23.87 23.41 4.46
CA VAL A 620 -22.82 23.80 5.40
C VAL A 620 -23.21 23.19 6.74
N VAL A 621 -22.30 22.46 7.37
CA VAL A 621 -22.55 21.75 8.62
C VAL A 621 -21.39 21.95 9.57
N ARG A 622 -21.64 21.93 10.87
CA ARG A 622 -20.57 21.83 11.86
C ARG A 622 -20.16 20.38 12.01
N TRP A 623 -18.91 20.15 12.35
CA TRP A 623 -18.45 18.80 12.64
C TRP A 623 -19.25 18.15 13.77
N GLY A 624 -19.54 18.88 14.85
CA GLY A 624 -20.40 18.40 15.94
C GLY A 624 -21.86 18.08 15.56
N ASP A 625 -22.35 18.53 14.40
CA ASP A 625 -23.67 18.12 13.87
C ASP A 625 -23.62 16.79 13.09
N LEU A 626 -22.44 16.40 12.60
CA LEU A 626 -22.22 15.15 11.86
C LEU A 626 -21.77 13.99 12.77
N ASP A 627 -21.06 14.33 13.85
CA ASP A 627 -20.55 13.37 14.83
C ASP A 627 -20.98 13.76 16.25
N ALA A 628 -21.85 12.94 16.83
CA ALA A 628 -22.48 13.18 18.12
C ALA A 628 -21.49 13.15 19.29
N ASP A 629 -20.33 12.51 19.13
CA ASP A 629 -19.24 12.46 20.11
C ASP A 629 -18.34 13.70 20.04
N SER A 630 -18.41 14.45 18.93
CA SER A 630 -17.67 15.69 18.68
C SER A 630 -18.51 16.95 18.87
N ARG A 631 -19.66 16.87 19.56
CA ARG A 631 -20.60 17.98 19.77
C ARG A 631 -19.99 19.32 20.22
N PRO A 632 -18.92 19.38 21.04
CA PRO A 632 -18.29 20.64 21.40
C PRO A 632 -17.63 21.38 20.22
N ASP A 633 -17.25 20.67 19.15
CA ASP A 633 -16.60 21.27 17.97
C ASP A 633 -17.61 22.10 17.15
N GLY A 634 -17.45 23.42 17.19
CA GLY A 634 -18.28 24.37 16.46
C GLY A 634 -19.64 24.65 17.07
N ALA A 635 -19.92 24.17 18.29
CA ALA A 635 -21.24 24.30 18.93
C ALA A 635 -21.80 25.73 18.94
N ASP A 636 -20.94 26.74 19.10
CA ASP A 636 -21.25 28.17 19.12
C ASP A 636 -20.83 28.91 17.84
N LEU A 637 -20.40 28.19 16.81
CA LEU A 637 -20.03 28.76 15.52
C LEU A 637 -21.30 29.01 14.69
N SER A 638 -21.63 30.29 14.49
CA SER A 638 -22.63 30.73 13.51
C SER A 638 -21.93 31.36 12.30
N TRP A 639 -22.41 31.04 11.10
CA TRP A 639 -21.83 31.47 9.82
C TRP A 639 -22.85 32.20 8.96
#